data_AF-A0A2D9M5Y2-F1
#
_entry.id   AF-A0A2D9M5Y2-F1
#
_cell.length_a   1.000
_cell.length_b   1.000
_cell.length_c   1.000
_cell.angle_alpha   90.00
_cell.angle_beta   90.00
_cell.angle_gamma   90.00
#
_symmetry.space_group_name_H-M   'P 1'
#
loop_
_entity.id
_entity.type
_entity.pdbx_description
1 polymer ?
#
loop_
_entity_poly.entity_id
_entity_poly.type
_entity_poly.pdbx_seq_one_letter_code
_entity_poly.pdbx_strand_id
1 'polypeptide(L)'
;MLSGLSFASQTRPSAEVLTVNPGDTEGEGPPVTDQDKDGIPDLHEELFSPLVNVSYRGDIVSILGLDPTNGSDNVSDHDRDGLNALMEYCWPYTLDTCYSERKSLTGKPPELTESGLREFLDPRVADTDGDGLPDGYEVYMCLNEGVGFQNASFAWECSVFDPLDPSDGLLDSDRCSDYALGCGDGFDVNSDGVIEDQEAYTNAEEYNYGAPSDWVTEIDGLRCFGDIGSIVNGACSDIERGIKDLNSGWLGTDPLRNDSDDHYWSGAQLLTQSRRGDGIIDGWEVYFGLDPLNSSDAILDTDLDGWDVDRDGQITPDTSFGTIALGEAFSNLQEYRVHDDEGYGVRSGLKSVQHGLAMQPIRIYDQGTSPALLHHDVVEIVSVEEREQIVLGTRYGVSVLNLDADQTTSFELPAGVNLNAMYHWVHPVGEHLLLGTNIGFHTLSLDSSGLVDDNSLVSIEIGHISNLNPLDLGGSMMSLVAGGPNGEVWVIPVETSGQIGTAERSNELESKLSEYDGARLLSAAHASVTGASQVLYAGTSHGLIAWNTSDLQGGAEPYWIFDNVTAEQFVRPADPFNTSKSAVVNVLEIDGPRDVDGQITNQQILWVGTAGGLHAYDLVAGPTDPFNAFNRERMENNDLDQDGGNDIRSILIADGEVIIGSAAGTWVLEGSHAMIFGIREGHTRIPGPIQSIALGTINNVSKLYAGINPGRFANIVPIDPLSNDSDEDGMPDGWEFAYDLDPTDPYDRDLDRDNDGVRFDPSSNYIDRPWTNLDEYRFIATTTEGFNGTDPLDTDTDGDGLSDGSEYWGWFYADTNFTCYYLNGDYLCDESKGQAAASVYLNGWITTGSSGGTDLPTDPSNTDTDGDGMPDGWEIEYRRWIGADFTGGNDWSLDPFDPSDADEDADGDGLSNLCEYNWQITLDQIRLEGDPLRGESAEAAANWTAVDPNEIDSDGDGLPDGWEARYSCQWIPSNAGINPMNSSDAFNNPDGDGYDVNRDGIIGPDEALNNWMEYHIIDRIMLANE
;
A
#
# COMPACT_ATOMS: atom_id res chain seq x y z
N MET A 1 -24.15 -37.47 51.46
CA MET A 1 -25.38 -37.08 52.18
C MET A 1 -26.44 -36.86 51.12
N LEU A 2 -27.57 -37.57 51.19
CA LEU A 2 -28.69 -37.44 50.27
C LEU A 2 -29.62 -36.30 50.69
N SER A 3 -29.99 -35.44 49.74
CA SER A 3 -31.08 -34.46 49.81
C SER A 3 -31.18 -33.84 48.42
N GLY A 4 -32.24 -33.91 47.61
CA GLY A 4 -33.54 -34.55 47.69
C GLY A 4 -34.21 -34.23 46.35
N LEU A 5 -34.18 -35.17 45.40
CA LEU A 5 -34.82 -35.02 44.09
C LEU A 5 -36.35 -35.03 44.28
N SER A 6 -36.94 -33.84 44.17
CA SER A 6 -38.38 -33.65 44.00
C SER A 6 -38.71 -33.87 42.53
N PHE A 7 -39.10 -35.10 42.16
CA PHE A 7 -39.81 -35.35 40.91
C PHE A 7 -41.20 -34.71 40.99
N ALA A 8 -41.35 -33.49 40.48
CA ALA A 8 -42.65 -32.96 40.11
C ALA A 8 -43.04 -33.60 38.76
N SER A 9 -43.63 -34.79 38.84
CA SER A 9 -44.41 -35.34 37.73
C SER A 9 -45.55 -34.37 37.45
N GLN A 10 -45.43 -33.53 36.42
CA GLN A 10 -46.57 -32.82 35.87
C GLN A 10 -47.59 -33.86 35.38
N THR A 11 -48.56 -34.17 36.22
CA THR A 11 -49.73 -34.94 35.81
C THR A 11 -50.51 -34.09 34.83
N ARG A 12 -50.74 -34.62 33.62
CA ARG A 12 -51.65 -34.03 32.63
C ARG A 12 -52.94 -33.55 33.31
N PRO A 13 -53.47 -32.37 32.96
CA PRO A 13 -54.86 -32.06 33.28
C PRO A 13 -55.72 -33.16 32.67
N SER A 14 -56.48 -33.85 33.52
CA SER A 14 -57.47 -34.80 33.04
C SER A 14 -58.58 -34.00 32.37
N ALA A 15 -58.58 -33.95 31.04
CA ALA A 15 -59.76 -33.55 30.29
C ALA A 15 -60.90 -34.54 30.61
N GLU A 16 -62.11 -34.03 30.88
CA GLU A 16 -63.28 -34.88 30.98
C GLU A 16 -63.54 -35.54 29.62
N VAL A 17 -63.30 -36.85 29.53
CA VAL A 17 -63.60 -37.61 28.31
C VAL A 17 -65.12 -37.81 28.24
N LEU A 18 -65.77 -37.14 27.28
CA LEU A 18 -67.21 -37.24 27.03
C LEU A 18 -67.68 -38.67 26.70
N THR A 19 -66.77 -39.60 26.35
CA THR A 19 -67.11 -40.99 26.03
C THR A 19 -65.93 -41.95 26.26
N VAL A 20 -66.22 -43.19 26.67
CA VAL A 20 -65.25 -44.28 26.90
C VAL A 20 -65.03 -45.16 25.66
N ASN A 21 -65.50 -44.74 24.48
CA ASN A 21 -65.45 -45.56 23.26
C ASN A 21 -64.55 -44.91 22.20
N PRO A 22 -63.38 -45.51 21.84
CA PRO A 22 -62.38 -44.89 20.96
C PRO A 22 -62.80 -44.68 19.49
N GLY A 23 -64.00 -45.11 19.09
CA GLY A 23 -64.47 -45.06 17.71
C GLY A 23 -65.41 -43.89 17.38
N ASP A 24 -65.82 -43.10 18.38
CA ASP A 24 -66.77 -41.99 18.25
C ASP A 24 -66.09 -40.60 18.42
N THR A 25 -64.76 -40.54 18.40
CA THR A 25 -64.03 -39.27 18.43
C THR A 25 -64.02 -38.66 17.03
N GLU A 26 -64.84 -37.63 16.80
CA GLU A 26 -64.52 -36.61 15.80
C GLU A 26 -63.20 -35.99 16.27
N GLY A 27 -62.14 -36.07 15.48
CA GLY A 27 -60.76 -35.80 15.89
C GLY A 27 -60.44 -34.33 16.17
N GLU A 28 -61.28 -33.63 16.92
CA GLU A 28 -60.96 -32.30 17.44
C GLU A 28 -60.10 -32.45 18.71
N GLY A 29 -58.98 -31.71 18.72
CA GLY A 29 -58.08 -31.62 19.86
C GLY A 29 -58.77 -31.03 21.11
N PRO A 30 -58.12 -31.07 22.28
CA PRO A 30 -58.70 -30.53 23.51
C PRO A 30 -59.10 -29.06 23.33
N PRO A 31 -60.22 -28.61 23.93
CA PRO A 31 -60.68 -27.24 23.78
C PRO A 31 -59.65 -26.32 24.41
N VAL A 32 -59.09 -25.45 23.58
CA VAL A 32 -58.38 -24.26 24.02
C VAL A 32 -59.46 -23.32 24.52
N THR A 33 -59.63 -23.21 25.84
CA THR A 33 -60.53 -22.19 26.41
C THR A 33 -59.82 -20.85 26.29
N ASP A 34 -60.56 -19.88 25.77
CA ASP A 34 -60.22 -18.46 25.68
C ASP A 34 -61.46 -17.77 26.28
N GLN A 35 -61.37 -17.47 27.57
CA GLN A 35 -62.51 -17.12 28.42
C GLN A 35 -63.06 -15.72 28.10
N ASP A 36 -62.19 -14.78 27.76
CA ASP A 36 -62.50 -13.38 27.50
C ASP A 36 -62.47 -12.99 26.01
N LYS A 37 -62.05 -13.91 25.14
CA LYS A 37 -62.15 -13.88 23.67
C LYS A 37 -61.22 -12.88 23.02
N ASP A 38 -60.01 -12.79 23.53
CA ASP A 38 -58.98 -11.88 23.07
C ASP A 38 -58.02 -12.51 22.06
N GLY A 39 -58.14 -13.83 21.84
CA GLY A 39 -57.36 -14.61 20.89
C GLY A 39 -56.20 -15.39 21.52
N ILE A 40 -55.86 -15.11 22.78
CA ILE A 40 -54.82 -15.82 23.53
C ILE A 40 -55.47 -16.98 24.31
N PRO A 41 -54.89 -18.18 24.32
CA PRO A 41 -55.36 -19.27 25.16
C PRO A 41 -55.20 -19.02 26.66
N ASP A 42 -56.20 -19.37 27.47
CA ASP A 42 -56.13 -19.29 28.95
C ASP A 42 -54.89 -20.02 29.51
N LEU A 43 -54.44 -21.09 28.84
CA LEU A 43 -53.25 -21.86 29.24
C LEU A 43 -51.94 -21.08 29.05
N HIS A 44 -51.85 -20.28 27.98
CA HIS A 44 -50.68 -19.44 27.71
C HIS A 44 -50.68 -18.24 28.66
N GLU A 45 -51.85 -17.65 28.91
CA GLU A 45 -51.99 -16.59 29.91
C GLU A 45 -51.66 -17.08 31.32
N GLU A 46 -52.07 -18.30 31.71
CA GLU A 46 -51.70 -18.88 33.02
C GLU A 46 -50.20 -19.18 33.14
N LEU A 47 -49.52 -19.46 32.02
CA LEU A 47 -48.06 -19.64 31.99
C LEU A 47 -47.34 -18.33 32.28
N PHE A 48 -47.80 -17.22 31.70
CA PHE A 48 -47.22 -15.89 31.80
C PHE A 48 -48.00 -14.95 32.75
N SER A 49 -48.80 -15.50 33.67
CA SER A 49 -49.56 -14.71 34.66
C SER A 49 -48.74 -14.12 35.82
N PRO A 50 -47.63 -14.73 36.28
CA PRO A 50 -46.85 -14.16 37.39
C PRO A 50 -46.19 -12.85 37.00
N LEU A 51 -46.25 -11.84 37.87
CA LEU A 51 -45.48 -10.60 37.69
C LEU A 51 -43.97 -10.85 37.79
N VAL A 52 -43.19 -10.12 36.99
CA VAL A 52 -41.73 -10.10 37.02
C VAL A 52 -41.28 -8.82 37.74
N ASN A 53 -40.26 -8.93 38.60
CA ASN A 53 -39.74 -7.80 39.35
C ASN A 53 -38.32 -7.47 38.88
N VAL A 54 -38.16 -6.29 38.29
CA VAL A 54 -36.89 -5.79 37.77
C VAL A 54 -36.36 -4.73 38.74
N SER A 55 -35.07 -4.83 39.08
CA SER A 55 -34.40 -3.85 39.94
C SER A 55 -33.90 -2.70 39.08
N TYR A 56 -34.40 -1.49 39.31
CA TYR A 56 -34.08 -0.32 38.50
C TYR A 56 -33.78 0.88 39.38
N ARG A 57 -32.58 1.46 39.25
CA ARG A 57 -32.10 2.63 40.02
C ARG A 57 -32.30 2.53 41.55
N GLY A 58 -32.25 1.31 42.09
CA GLY A 58 -32.43 1.02 43.52
C GLY A 58 -33.88 0.86 43.99
N ASP A 59 -34.85 1.00 43.09
CA ASP A 59 -36.26 0.66 43.28
C ASP A 59 -36.61 -0.67 42.56
N ILE A 60 -37.74 -1.28 42.92
CA ILE A 60 -38.24 -2.49 42.24
C ILE A 60 -39.44 -2.07 41.40
N VAL A 61 -39.33 -2.24 40.08
CA VAL A 61 -40.43 -2.08 39.13
C VAL A 61 -41.02 -3.46 38.85
N SER A 62 -42.35 -3.57 38.91
CA SER A 62 -43.06 -4.84 38.66
C SER A 62 -43.74 -4.78 37.30
N ILE A 63 -43.36 -5.70 36.41
CA ILE A 63 -43.96 -5.92 35.09
C ILE A 63 -45.13 -6.89 35.27
N LEU A 64 -46.30 -6.53 34.75
CA LEU A 64 -47.51 -7.33 34.90
C LEU A 64 -47.53 -8.47 33.87
N GLY A 65 -47.87 -9.67 34.33
CA GLY A 65 -48.20 -10.78 33.44
C GLY A 65 -49.63 -10.71 32.91
N LEU A 66 -50.00 -11.71 32.11
CA LEU A 66 -51.33 -11.86 31.50
C LEU A 66 -52.40 -12.32 32.52
N ASP A 67 -53.66 -11.94 32.30
CA ASP A 67 -54.82 -12.32 33.12
C ASP A 67 -55.90 -12.97 32.25
N PRO A 68 -56.16 -14.31 32.42
CA PRO A 68 -57.17 -15.09 31.68
C PRO A 68 -58.64 -14.61 31.77
N THR A 69 -58.87 -13.46 32.36
CA THR A 69 -60.18 -12.84 32.54
C THR A 69 -60.26 -11.41 32.02
N ASN A 70 -59.16 -10.87 31.50
CA ASN A 70 -58.99 -9.48 31.08
C ASN A 70 -58.51 -9.37 29.62
N GLY A 71 -59.38 -9.66 28.66
CA GLY A 71 -59.06 -9.58 27.22
C GLY A 71 -58.75 -8.21 26.61
N SER A 72 -58.23 -7.25 27.39
CA SER A 72 -57.56 -6.04 26.93
C SER A 72 -56.04 -6.07 27.14
N ASP A 73 -55.50 -7.08 27.80
CA ASP A 73 -54.06 -7.30 27.95
C ASP A 73 -53.42 -7.94 26.70
N ASN A 74 -54.19 -8.55 25.79
CA ASN A 74 -53.68 -8.97 24.49
C ASN A 74 -53.05 -7.86 23.62
N VAL A 75 -53.45 -6.60 23.82
CA VAL A 75 -52.88 -5.41 23.14
C VAL A 75 -51.93 -4.64 24.05
N SER A 76 -51.60 -5.20 25.22
CA SER A 76 -50.59 -4.63 26.12
C SER A 76 -49.19 -5.03 25.68
N ASP A 77 -48.28 -4.10 25.91
CA ASP A 77 -46.83 -4.21 25.72
C ASP A 77 -46.25 -3.75 27.06
N HIS A 78 -46.12 -4.68 28.01
CA HIS A 78 -45.83 -4.37 29.40
C HIS A 78 -44.33 -4.24 29.68
N ASP A 79 -43.53 -4.96 28.91
CA ASP A 79 -42.08 -5.01 28.84
C ASP A 79 -41.48 -4.07 27.78
N ARG A 80 -42.30 -3.42 26.95
CA ARG A 80 -41.88 -2.31 26.08
C ARG A 80 -40.85 -2.71 25.03
N ASP A 81 -40.93 -3.94 24.57
CA ASP A 81 -40.09 -4.53 23.53
C ASP A 81 -40.61 -4.20 22.12
N GLY A 82 -41.80 -3.60 22.00
CA GLY A 82 -42.40 -3.23 20.72
C GLY A 82 -43.35 -4.28 20.14
N LEU A 83 -43.52 -5.43 20.79
CA LEU A 83 -44.57 -6.39 20.50
C LEU A 83 -45.70 -6.22 21.51
N ASN A 84 -46.91 -6.63 21.13
CA ASN A 84 -47.96 -6.83 22.12
C ASN A 84 -48.08 -8.31 22.41
N ALA A 85 -48.66 -8.64 23.57
CA ALA A 85 -48.85 -10.03 24.01
C ALA A 85 -49.49 -10.95 22.95
N LEU A 86 -50.38 -10.44 22.09
CA LEU A 86 -50.97 -11.21 21.00
C LEU A 86 -49.97 -11.50 19.88
N MET A 87 -49.12 -10.54 19.52
CA MET A 87 -48.03 -10.72 18.54
C MET A 87 -47.02 -11.73 19.04
N GLU A 88 -46.61 -11.65 20.31
CA GLU A 88 -45.68 -12.58 20.94
C GLU A 88 -46.22 -14.02 20.98
N TYR A 89 -47.48 -14.20 21.42
CA TYR A 89 -48.14 -15.50 21.34
C TYR A 89 -48.21 -16.04 19.91
N CYS A 90 -48.37 -15.16 18.92
CA CYS A 90 -48.47 -15.52 17.51
C CYS A 90 -47.12 -15.84 16.87
N TRP A 91 -45.98 -15.44 17.42
CA TRP A 91 -44.66 -15.74 16.88
C TRP A 91 -44.47 -17.26 16.66
N PRO A 92 -43.93 -17.74 15.52
CA PRO A 92 -43.31 -17.02 14.39
C PRO A 92 -44.28 -16.63 13.25
N TYR A 93 -45.55 -16.39 13.56
CA TYR A 93 -46.56 -15.98 12.57
C TYR A 93 -46.95 -14.51 12.76
N THR A 94 -47.16 -13.81 11.65
CA THR A 94 -47.80 -12.48 11.70
C THR A 94 -49.27 -12.63 12.11
N LEU A 95 -49.85 -11.58 12.70
CA LEU A 95 -51.26 -11.58 13.13
C LEU A 95 -52.24 -12.02 12.02
N ASP A 96 -51.96 -11.64 10.77
CA ASP A 96 -52.78 -11.99 9.61
C ASP A 96 -52.81 -13.50 9.34
N THR A 97 -51.69 -14.20 9.55
CA THR A 97 -51.52 -15.63 9.25
C THR A 97 -51.75 -16.54 10.45
N CYS A 98 -51.53 -16.01 11.67
CA CYS A 98 -51.60 -16.73 12.94
C CYS A 98 -52.93 -17.46 13.17
N TYR A 99 -54.06 -16.91 12.73
CA TYR A 99 -55.37 -17.57 12.90
C TYR A 99 -55.99 -18.08 11.60
N SER A 100 -55.56 -17.55 10.45
CA SER A 100 -56.20 -17.80 9.16
C SER A 100 -55.52 -18.91 8.35
N GLU A 101 -54.19 -19.00 8.42
CA GLU A 101 -53.37 -19.76 7.47
C GLU A 101 -52.32 -20.67 8.12
N ARG A 102 -52.00 -20.50 9.42
CA ARG A 102 -51.00 -21.32 10.13
C ARG A 102 -51.28 -22.82 10.03
N LYS A 103 -50.22 -23.61 9.83
CA LYS A 103 -50.31 -25.09 9.75
C LYS A 103 -49.70 -25.83 10.95
N SER A 104 -48.97 -25.12 11.82
CA SER A 104 -48.40 -25.65 13.07
C SER A 104 -48.76 -24.75 14.26
N LEU A 105 -48.38 -25.19 15.47
CA LEU A 105 -48.52 -24.40 16.70
C LEU A 105 -47.50 -23.25 16.72
N THR A 106 -47.82 -22.18 17.45
CA THR A 106 -46.92 -21.04 17.71
C THR A 106 -45.77 -21.42 18.64
N GLY A 107 -44.72 -20.61 18.66
CA GLY A 107 -43.49 -20.85 19.42
C GLY A 107 -42.55 -21.88 18.79
N LYS A 108 -41.30 -21.89 19.26
CA LYS A 108 -40.24 -22.81 18.82
C LYS A 108 -40.55 -24.23 19.29
N PRO A 109 -40.63 -25.23 18.38
CA PRO A 109 -41.08 -26.57 18.75
C PRO A 109 -40.06 -27.27 19.66
N PRO A 110 -40.50 -28.16 20.58
CA PRO A 110 -39.62 -28.84 21.55
C PRO A 110 -38.44 -29.62 20.96
N GLU A 111 -38.50 -29.93 19.67
CA GLU A 111 -37.49 -30.68 18.93
C GLU A 111 -36.30 -29.78 18.51
N LEU A 112 -36.50 -28.46 18.50
CA LEU A 112 -35.53 -27.43 18.10
C LEU A 112 -35.04 -26.58 19.29
N THR A 113 -35.57 -26.82 20.48
CA THR A 113 -35.25 -26.09 21.71
C THR A 113 -34.31 -26.92 22.60
N GLU A 114 -33.34 -26.29 23.26
CA GLU A 114 -32.44 -27.01 24.19
C GLU A 114 -33.17 -27.52 25.44
N SER A 115 -34.22 -26.81 25.88
CA SER A 115 -35.05 -27.20 27.03
C SER A 115 -35.87 -28.47 26.81
N GLY A 116 -36.04 -28.90 25.54
CA GLY A 116 -36.93 -30.00 25.15
C GLY A 116 -38.42 -29.69 25.41
N LEU A 117 -38.76 -28.42 25.62
CA LEU A 117 -40.10 -27.89 25.81
C LEU A 117 -40.38 -26.85 24.72
N ARG A 118 -41.66 -26.52 24.50
CA ARG A 118 -41.99 -25.48 23.52
C ARG A 118 -41.68 -24.12 24.14
N GLU A 119 -40.86 -23.34 23.46
CA GLU A 119 -40.47 -21.99 23.85
C GLU A 119 -41.33 -20.96 23.12
N PHE A 120 -41.63 -19.86 23.81
CA PHE A 120 -42.44 -18.75 23.35
C PHE A 120 -41.76 -17.46 23.82
N LEU A 121 -41.98 -16.37 23.09
CA LEU A 121 -41.67 -15.02 23.58
C LEU A 121 -42.41 -14.78 24.89
N ASP A 122 -41.72 -14.27 25.91
CA ASP A 122 -42.26 -14.01 27.24
C ASP A 122 -42.75 -12.55 27.32
N PRO A 123 -44.08 -12.29 27.39
CA PRO A 123 -44.70 -10.94 27.38
C PRO A 123 -44.44 -10.09 28.63
N ARG A 124 -43.37 -10.41 29.36
CA ARG A 124 -42.93 -9.80 30.60
C ARG A 124 -41.43 -9.51 30.59
N VAL A 125 -40.71 -9.92 29.55
CA VAL A 125 -39.26 -9.85 29.41
C VAL A 125 -38.98 -9.41 27.98
N ALA A 126 -38.35 -8.25 27.82
CA ALA A 126 -38.16 -7.66 26.50
C ALA A 126 -37.14 -8.38 25.61
N ASP A 127 -36.28 -9.21 26.20
CA ASP A 127 -35.23 -9.99 25.56
C ASP A 127 -35.35 -11.41 26.14
N THR A 128 -36.09 -12.26 25.42
CA THR A 128 -36.54 -13.57 25.92
C THR A 128 -35.40 -14.56 26.04
N ASP A 129 -34.43 -14.53 25.13
CA ASP A 129 -33.32 -15.48 25.09
C ASP A 129 -32.01 -14.96 25.74
N GLY A 130 -31.93 -13.65 25.98
CA GLY A 130 -30.95 -12.99 26.83
C GLY A 130 -29.65 -12.65 26.11
N ASP A 131 -29.69 -12.40 24.81
CA ASP A 131 -28.54 -12.11 23.96
C ASP A 131 -28.20 -10.61 23.89
N GLY A 132 -29.08 -9.75 24.42
CA GLY A 132 -28.93 -8.29 24.41
C GLY A 132 -29.72 -7.57 23.31
N LEU A 133 -30.45 -8.31 22.46
CA LEU A 133 -31.37 -7.82 21.45
C LEU A 133 -32.82 -7.98 21.94
N PRO A 134 -33.66 -6.94 21.83
CA PRO A 134 -35.07 -7.10 22.24
C PRO A 134 -35.90 -7.86 21.21
N ASP A 135 -36.85 -8.68 21.68
CA ASP A 135 -37.68 -9.55 20.83
C ASP A 135 -38.34 -8.76 19.69
N GLY A 136 -38.96 -7.61 19.99
CA GLY A 136 -39.59 -6.78 18.97
C GLY A 136 -38.63 -6.08 18.00
N TYR A 137 -37.37 -5.87 18.38
CA TYR A 137 -36.32 -5.41 17.46
C TYR A 137 -35.96 -6.51 16.47
N GLU A 138 -35.71 -7.73 16.95
CA GLU A 138 -35.34 -8.85 16.10
C GLU A 138 -36.48 -9.27 15.17
N VAL A 139 -37.71 -9.31 15.68
CA VAL A 139 -38.90 -9.51 14.86
C VAL A 139 -39.01 -8.43 13.79
N TYR A 140 -38.72 -7.17 14.13
CA TYR A 140 -38.71 -6.09 13.14
C TYR A 140 -37.66 -6.34 12.05
N MET A 141 -36.42 -6.66 12.43
CA MET A 141 -35.31 -6.93 11.50
C MET A 141 -35.64 -8.11 10.58
N CYS A 142 -36.08 -9.24 11.15
CA CYS A 142 -36.44 -10.44 10.40
C CYS A 142 -37.58 -10.19 9.38
N LEU A 143 -38.60 -9.40 9.74
CA LEU A 143 -39.76 -9.18 8.89
C LEU A 143 -39.55 -8.12 7.81
N ASN A 144 -38.82 -7.04 8.13
CA ASN A 144 -38.79 -5.82 7.31
C ASN A 144 -37.47 -5.63 6.56
N GLU A 145 -36.34 -6.10 7.11
CA GLU A 145 -35.02 -5.91 6.50
C GLU A 145 -34.59 -7.05 5.58
N GLY A 146 -35.50 -7.99 5.28
CA GLY A 146 -35.26 -9.04 4.28
C GLY A 146 -34.26 -10.12 4.71
N VAL A 147 -34.05 -10.29 6.01
CA VAL A 147 -33.22 -11.33 6.64
C VAL A 147 -34.06 -12.47 7.23
N GLY A 148 -35.31 -12.58 6.78
CA GLY A 148 -36.21 -13.69 7.08
C GLY A 148 -37.03 -14.09 5.87
N PHE A 149 -37.54 -15.33 5.88
CA PHE A 149 -38.46 -15.80 4.85
C PHE A 149 -39.60 -16.62 5.43
N GLN A 150 -40.74 -16.68 4.72
CA GLN A 150 -41.87 -17.51 5.12
C GLN A 150 -41.74 -18.93 4.57
N ASN A 151 -41.81 -19.92 5.44
CA ASN A 151 -41.81 -21.32 5.05
C ASN A 151 -43.20 -21.79 4.56
N ALA A 152 -43.30 -23.07 4.16
CA ALA A 152 -44.55 -23.66 3.65
C ALA A 152 -45.70 -23.72 4.68
N SER A 153 -45.40 -23.53 5.97
CA SER A 153 -46.37 -23.46 7.07
C SER A 153 -46.82 -22.03 7.37
N PHE A 154 -46.32 -21.03 6.64
CA PHE A 154 -46.48 -19.59 6.88
C PHE A 154 -45.75 -19.06 8.12
N ALA A 155 -44.87 -19.87 8.73
CA ALA A 155 -44.00 -19.39 9.80
C ALA A 155 -42.81 -18.67 9.19
N TRP A 156 -42.40 -17.58 9.81
CA TRP A 156 -41.14 -16.93 9.51
C TRP A 156 -39.98 -17.76 10.05
N GLU A 157 -38.95 -17.89 9.24
CA GLU A 157 -37.64 -18.42 9.61
C GLU A 157 -36.66 -17.26 9.41
N CYS A 158 -36.07 -16.82 10.52
CA CYS A 158 -35.08 -15.75 10.56
C CYS A 158 -33.69 -16.36 10.42
N SER A 159 -32.81 -15.72 9.64
CA SER A 159 -31.44 -16.23 9.44
C SER A 159 -30.43 -15.61 10.39
N VAL A 160 -30.74 -14.44 10.96
CA VAL A 160 -29.78 -13.59 11.69
C VAL A 160 -30.37 -12.96 12.96
N PHE A 161 -31.69 -12.77 13.04
CA PHE A 161 -32.35 -12.18 14.22
C PHE A 161 -33.55 -13.07 14.59
N ASP A 162 -33.32 -14.10 15.38
CA ASP A 162 -34.33 -15.01 15.92
C ASP A 162 -34.47 -14.79 17.43
N PRO A 163 -35.59 -14.21 17.92
CA PRO A 163 -35.80 -13.83 19.34
C PRO A 163 -35.96 -15.02 20.31
N LEU A 164 -35.54 -16.20 19.88
CA LEU A 164 -35.53 -17.46 20.63
C LEU A 164 -34.24 -18.24 20.37
N ASP A 165 -33.19 -17.62 19.83
CA ASP A 165 -31.88 -18.19 19.56
C ASP A 165 -30.75 -17.27 20.05
N PRO A 166 -30.25 -17.43 21.28
CA PRO A 166 -29.35 -16.45 21.90
C PRO A 166 -27.93 -16.40 21.29
N SER A 167 -27.68 -17.12 20.21
CA SER A 167 -26.39 -17.14 19.52
C SER A 167 -26.23 -16.01 18.52
N ASP A 168 -27.31 -15.35 18.14
CA ASP A 168 -27.34 -14.36 17.09
C ASP A 168 -26.95 -12.94 17.53
N GLY A 169 -27.14 -12.57 18.80
CA GLY A 169 -26.55 -11.34 19.37
C GLY A 169 -25.02 -11.30 19.36
N LEU A 170 -24.36 -12.46 19.26
CA LEU A 170 -22.91 -12.60 19.10
C LEU A 170 -22.45 -12.65 17.65
N LEU A 171 -23.37 -12.74 16.69
CA LEU A 171 -23.02 -12.67 15.27
C LEU A 171 -22.71 -11.23 14.90
N ASP A 172 -21.81 -11.08 13.95
CA ASP A 172 -21.52 -9.83 13.27
C ASP A 172 -22.07 -9.99 11.84
N SER A 173 -23.19 -9.33 11.57
CA SER A 173 -24.12 -9.77 10.52
C SER A 173 -24.23 -8.81 9.35
N ASP A 174 -23.26 -7.91 9.23
CA ASP A 174 -23.25 -6.91 8.19
C ASP A 174 -23.38 -7.48 6.79
N ARG A 175 -23.97 -6.65 5.94
CA ARG A 175 -24.15 -6.97 4.54
C ARG A 175 -22.85 -6.78 3.79
N CYS A 176 -22.42 -7.87 3.19
CA CYS A 176 -21.39 -7.89 2.17
C CYS A 176 -21.77 -7.09 0.93
N SER A 177 -20.77 -6.77 0.10
CA SER A 177 -20.95 -6.07 -1.19
C SER A 177 -21.91 -6.78 -2.18
N ASP A 178 -22.06 -8.10 -2.05
CA ASP A 178 -22.96 -8.94 -2.85
C ASP A 178 -24.34 -9.19 -2.19
N TYR A 179 -24.62 -8.51 -1.07
CA TYR A 179 -25.81 -8.63 -0.22
C TYR A 179 -25.89 -9.93 0.60
N ALA A 180 -24.84 -10.75 0.65
CA ALA A 180 -24.70 -11.79 1.67
C ALA A 180 -24.57 -11.17 3.08
N LEU A 181 -24.72 -11.99 4.11
CA LEU A 181 -24.63 -11.58 5.51
C LEU A 181 -23.40 -12.24 6.14
N GLY A 182 -22.79 -11.55 7.11
CA GLY A 182 -21.67 -12.08 7.89
C GLY A 182 -20.28 -11.71 7.36
N CYS A 183 -20.17 -10.61 6.60
CA CYS A 183 -18.86 -10.01 6.35
C CYS A 183 -18.34 -9.26 7.57
N GLY A 184 -19.27 -8.70 8.34
CA GLY A 184 -19.00 -7.91 9.53
C GLY A 184 -18.24 -6.62 9.28
N ASP A 185 -18.13 -5.83 10.34
CA ASP A 185 -17.39 -4.57 10.36
C ASP A 185 -16.46 -4.43 11.59
N GLY A 186 -16.18 -5.56 12.24
CA GLY A 186 -15.16 -5.67 13.29
C GLY A 186 -13.78 -5.18 12.85
N PHE A 187 -12.97 -4.80 13.83
CA PHE A 187 -11.65 -4.20 13.62
C PHE A 187 -10.52 -5.17 13.98
N ASP A 188 -9.64 -5.47 13.02
CA ASP A 188 -8.47 -6.33 13.20
C ASP A 188 -7.37 -5.58 13.97
N VAL A 189 -7.51 -5.50 15.28
CA VAL A 189 -6.63 -4.74 16.18
C VAL A 189 -5.17 -5.20 16.08
N ASN A 190 -4.95 -6.49 15.79
CA ASN A 190 -3.62 -7.07 15.76
C ASN A 190 -3.04 -7.20 14.33
N SER A 191 -3.83 -6.81 13.33
CA SER A 191 -3.53 -6.81 11.90
C SER A 191 -3.07 -8.18 11.39
N ASP A 192 -3.50 -9.28 12.01
CA ASP A 192 -3.08 -10.61 11.57
C ASP A 192 -3.82 -11.11 10.33
N GLY A 193 -4.91 -10.44 9.94
CA GLY A 193 -5.79 -10.70 8.80
C GLY A 193 -6.99 -11.59 9.12
N VAL A 194 -7.33 -11.77 10.40
CA VAL A 194 -8.49 -12.52 10.88
C VAL A 194 -9.19 -11.73 11.99
N ILE A 195 -10.46 -11.39 11.76
CA ILE A 195 -11.34 -10.88 12.82
C ILE A 195 -11.73 -12.04 13.74
N GLU A 196 -11.33 -11.94 15.00
CA GLU A 196 -11.65 -12.94 16.01
C GLU A 196 -12.96 -12.59 16.74
N ASP A 197 -13.56 -13.55 17.46
CA ASP A 197 -14.82 -13.34 18.19
C ASP A 197 -14.77 -12.16 19.20
N GLN A 198 -13.57 -11.69 19.58
CA GLN A 198 -13.36 -10.55 20.47
C GLN A 198 -13.08 -9.21 19.75
N GLU A 199 -12.88 -9.26 18.43
CA GLU A 199 -12.60 -8.13 17.53
C GLU A 199 -13.82 -7.80 16.65
N ALA A 200 -14.77 -8.74 16.55
CA ALA A 200 -16.07 -8.52 15.92
C ALA A 200 -16.88 -7.46 16.66
N TYR A 201 -17.58 -6.60 15.92
CA TYR A 201 -18.54 -5.67 16.48
C TYR A 201 -19.93 -6.30 16.37
N THR A 202 -20.40 -6.92 17.46
CA THR A 202 -21.52 -7.84 17.34
C THR A 202 -22.87 -7.11 17.22
N ASN A 203 -23.87 -7.79 16.67
CA ASN A 203 -25.25 -7.29 16.56
C ASN A 203 -25.77 -6.66 17.86
N ALA A 204 -25.48 -7.29 19.00
CA ALA A 204 -25.88 -6.81 20.31
C ALA A 204 -25.08 -5.56 20.75
N GLU A 205 -23.80 -5.47 20.43
CA GLU A 205 -22.97 -4.29 20.74
C GLU A 205 -23.44 -3.08 19.93
N GLU A 206 -23.68 -3.29 18.64
CA GLU A 206 -24.24 -2.31 17.71
C GLU A 206 -25.59 -1.76 18.15
N TYR A 207 -26.55 -2.66 18.41
CA TYR A 207 -27.86 -2.28 18.92
C TYR A 207 -27.76 -1.47 20.21
N ASN A 208 -26.78 -1.80 21.07
CA ASN A 208 -26.56 -1.14 22.35
C ASN A 208 -25.59 0.05 22.27
N TYR A 209 -25.08 0.41 21.10
CA TYR A 209 -24.10 1.50 20.93
C TYR A 209 -24.56 2.80 21.59
N GLY A 210 -23.71 3.34 22.46
CA GLY A 210 -23.97 4.55 23.21
C GLY A 210 -24.96 4.40 24.37
N ALA A 211 -25.66 3.27 24.60
CA ALA A 211 -26.67 3.10 25.65
C ALA A 211 -26.16 3.49 27.06
N PRO A 212 -26.98 4.13 27.92
CA PRO A 212 -26.56 4.45 29.28
C PRO A 212 -26.24 3.19 30.09
N SER A 213 -25.24 3.24 30.98
CA SER A 213 -24.84 2.09 31.82
C SER A 213 -25.92 1.55 32.77
N ASP A 214 -27.01 2.31 32.97
CA ASP A 214 -28.17 1.93 33.79
C ASP A 214 -29.42 1.65 32.94
N TRP A 215 -29.27 1.48 31.62
CA TRP A 215 -30.34 1.15 30.70
C TRP A 215 -30.92 -0.24 30.97
N VAL A 216 -32.24 -0.33 30.95
CA VAL A 216 -32.97 -1.59 31.06
C VAL A 216 -34.14 -1.53 30.09
N THR A 217 -34.08 -2.29 28.99
CA THR A 217 -35.08 -2.26 27.91
C THR A 217 -36.50 -2.47 28.45
N GLU A 218 -36.66 -3.37 29.42
CA GLU A 218 -37.97 -3.70 30.02
C GLU A 218 -38.66 -2.51 30.72
N ILE A 219 -37.93 -1.43 30.99
CA ILE A 219 -38.42 -0.24 31.69
C ILE A 219 -38.27 1.01 30.83
N ASP A 220 -37.11 1.18 30.22
CA ASP A 220 -36.75 2.35 29.42
C ASP A 220 -37.34 2.29 27.99
N GLY A 221 -37.80 1.12 27.56
CA GLY A 221 -38.33 0.84 26.23
C GLY A 221 -37.26 0.51 25.21
N LEU A 222 -37.65 0.32 23.96
CA LEU A 222 -36.75 0.11 22.83
C LEU A 222 -35.85 1.34 22.56
N ARG A 223 -34.62 1.08 22.10
CA ARG A 223 -33.66 2.08 21.65
C ARG A 223 -34.02 2.66 20.28
N CYS A 224 -35.14 3.37 20.21
CA CYS A 224 -35.62 4.02 18.99
C CYS A 224 -36.29 5.36 19.26
N PHE A 225 -36.63 6.08 18.18
CA PHE A 225 -37.51 7.24 18.24
C PHE A 225 -38.45 7.34 17.03
N GLY A 226 -39.57 8.02 17.24
CA GLY A 226 -40.58 8.22 16.21
C GLY A 226 -41.50 7.00 16.03
N ASP A 227 -42.05 6.86 14.83
CA ASP A 227 -42.94 5.75 14.45
C ASP A 227 -42.13 4.76 13.60
N ILE A 228 -41.67 3.67 14.22
CA ILE A 228 -41.08 2.53 13.53
C ILE A 228 -42.24 1.61 13.15
N GLY A 229 -42.46 1.42 11.85
CA GLY A 229 -43.56 0.59 11.37
C GLY A 229 -43.50 -0.83 11.96
N SER A 230 -44.64 -1.50 12.09
CA SER A 230 -44.74 -2.89 12.57
C SER A 230 -44.50 -3.14 14.07
N ILE A 231 -44.00 -2.16 14.84
CA ILE A 231 -43.94 -2.24 16.32
C ILE A 231 -45.04 -1.39 17.00
N VAL A 232 -45.28 -1.64 18.29
CA VAL A 232 -46.29 -0.95 19.09
C VAL A 232 -45.90 0.51 19.32
N ASN A 233 -46.84 1.42 19.02
CA ASN A 233 -46.66 2.85 19.23
C ASN A 233 -46.51 3.18 20.72
N GLY A 234 -45.33 3.67 21.13
CA GLY A 234 -44.99 3.99 22.51
C GLY A 234 -43.99 3.03 23.17
N ALA A 235 -43.48 2.04 22.44
CA ALA A 235 -42.38 1.18 22.89
C ALA A 235 -41.02 1.89 22.87
N CYS A 236 -40.81 2.80 21.91
CA CYS A 236 -39.59 3.60 21.82
C CYS A 236 -39.39 4.48 23.06
N SER A 237 -38.13 4.58 23.49
CA SER A 237 -37.75 5.37 24.65
C SER A 237 -38.04 6.87 24.50
N ASP A 238 -38.35 7.50 25.64
CA ASP A 238 -38.51 8.95 25.72
C ASP A 238 -37.17 9.70 25.88
N ILE A 239 -36.06 8.97 26.11
CA ILE A 239 -34.73 9.56 26.38
C ILE A 239 -34.21 10.29 25.14
N GLU A 240 -33.93 11.58 25.30
CA GLU A 240 -33.55 12.51 24.23
C GLU A 240 -32.03 12.63 24.12
N ARG A 241 -31.44 12.20 22.99
CA ARG A 241 -30.01 12.38 22.64
C ARG A 241 -29.73 13.58 21.72
N GLY A 242 -30.67 14.50 21.55
CA GLY A 242 -30.50 15.64 20.64
C GLY A 242 -30.75 15.34 19.15
N ILE A 243 -31.02 14.09 18.78
CA ILE A 243 -31.29 13.61 17.41
C ILE A 243 -32.81 13.50 17.11
N LYS A 244 -33.64 13.56 18.15
CA LYS A 244 -35.10 13.28 18.13
C LYS A 244 -35.94 14.07 17.11
N ASP A 245 -35.43 15.20 16.64
CA ASP A 245 -36.11 16.08 15.68
C ASP A 245 -35.67 15.87 14.22
N LEU A 246 -34.78 14.91 13.94
CA LEU A 246 -34.21 14.67 12.61
C LEU A 246 -35.02 13.65 11.79
N ASN A 247 -35.03 12.35 12.14
CA ASN A 247 -35.74 11.30 11.39
C ASN A 247 -36.09 10.08 12.27
N SER A 248 -37.31 9.51 12.27
CA SER A 248 -37.59 8.26 13.02
C SER A 248 -36.59 7.13 12.70
N GLY A 249 -36.12 6.40 13.72
CA GLY A 249 -35.14 5.32 13.54
C GLY A 249 -34.65 4.70 14.86
N TRP A 250 -33.75 3.74 14.75
CA TRP A 250 -33.00 3.14 15.87
C TRP A 250 -31.94 4.13 16.40
N LEU A 251 -31.49 3.94 17.65
CA LEU A 251 -30.53 4.82 18.34
C LEU A 251 -29.13 4.20 18.51
N GLY A 252 -28.94 2.93 18.14
CA GLY A 252 -27.62 2.31 17.99
C GLY A 252 -27.16 2.39 16.54
N THR A 253 -26.06 1.74 16.22
CA THR A 253 -25.67 1.44 14.83
C THR A 253 -26.62 0.39 14.22
N ASP A 254 -26.56 0.19 12.91
CA ASP A 254 -27.45 -0.70 12.15
C ASP A 254 -26.73 -2.03 11.82
N PRO A 255 -27.05 -3.16 12.50
CA PRO A 255 -26.35 -4.46 12.39
C PRO A 255 -26.38 -5.20 11.05
N LEU A 256 -26.75 -4.49 10.01
CA LEU A 256 -26.79 -4.94 8.64
C LEU A 256 -25.95 -4.02 7.75
N ARG A 257 -25.23 -3.05 8.31
CA ARG A 257 -24.43 -2.05 7.64
C ARG A 257 -23.16 -1.80 8.41
N ASN A 258 -22.07 -1.94 7.67
CA ASN A 258 -20.72 -1.63 8.11
C ASN A 258 -20.42 -0.15 8.39
N ASP A 259 -21.32 0.76 7.99
CA ASP A 259 -21.14 2.20 8.11
C ASP A 259 -22.52 2.83 8.32
N SER A 260 -22.81 3.13 9.59
CA SER A 260 -24.13 3.50 10.11
C SER A 260 -24.40 4.99 10.13
N ASP A 261 -23.41 5.80 9.76
CA ASP A 261 -23.48 7.24 9.73
C ASP A 261 -24.76 7.78 9.09
N ASP A 262 -25.50 8.59 9.84
CA ASP A 262 -26.76 9.15 9.36
C ASP A 262 -26.92 10.65 9.64
N HIS A 263 -25.96 11.27 10.31
CA HIS A 263 -25.96 12.71 10.60
C HIS A 263 -24.59 13.36 10.38
N TYR A 264 -24.59 14.69 10.29
CA TYR A 264 -23.37 15.50 10.26
C TYR A 264 -23.61 16.88 10.87
N TRP A 265 -22.54 17.51 11.37
CA TRP A 265 -22.52 18.87 11.87
C TRP A 265 -22.17 19.87 10.77
N SER A 266 -23.06 20.84 10.56
CA SER A 266 -22.76 22.05 9.79
C SER A 266 -22.66 23.25 10.74
N GLY A 267 -21.44 23.56 11.17
CA GLY A 267 -21.18 24.58 12.18
C GLY A 267 -21.75 24.19 13.54
N ALA A 268 -22.88 24.76 13.94
CA ALA A 268 -23.55 24.44 15.22
C ALA A 268 -24.90 23.73 15.02
N GLN A 269 -25.19 23.30 13.79
CA GLN A 269 -26.47 22.67 13.45
C GLN A 269 -26.23 21.23 13.03
N LEU A 270 -26.92 20.30 13.68
CA LEU A 270 -26.98 18.89 13.30
C LEU A 270 -27.97 18.71 12.15
N LEU A 271 -27.57 18.00 11.10
CA LEU A 271 -28.35 17.74 9.89
C LEU A 271 -28.31 16.26 9.53
N THR A 272 -29.36 15.76 8.89
CA THR A 272 -29.42 14.37 8.39
C THR A 272 -28.61 14.22 7.12
N GLN A 273 -27.92 13.10 6.98
CA GLN A 273 -27.27 12.70 5.74
C GLN A 273 -28.29 12.16 4.73
N SER A 274 -28.00 12.34 3.44
CA SER A 274 -28.88 11.87 2.34
C SER A 274 -28.44 10.52 1.77
N ARG A 275 -27.15 10.25 1.85
CA ARG A 275 -26.52 8.93 1.74
C ARG A 275 -25.92 8.70 3.10
N ARG A 276 -26.19 7.53 3.69
CA ARG A 276 -25.51 7.12 4.91
C ARG A 276 -24.07 6.78 4.57
N GLY A 277 -23.20 6.97 5.55
CA GLY A 277 -21.81 6.65 5.45
C GLY A 277 -20.88 7.84 5.22
N ASP A 278 -19.70 7.76 5.82
CA ASP A 278 -18.53 8.60 5.51
C ASP A 278 -17.34 7.81 4.95
N GLY A 279 -17.40 6.48 4.99
CA GLY A 279 -16.36 5.58 4.48
C GLY A 279 -15.44 5.00 5.54
N ILE A 280 -15.64 5.31 6.82
CA ILE A 280 -15.05 4.61 7.97
C ILE A 280 -16.07 3.55 8.46
N ILE A 281 -15.59 2.40 8.94
CA ILE A 281 -16.48 1.36 9.47
C ILE A 281 -16.77 1.57 10.95
N ASP A 282 -17.98 1.18 11.40
CA ASP A 282 -18.44 1.48 12.76
C ASP A 282 -17.53 0.83 13.82
N GLY A 283 -17.09 -0.41 13.58
CA GLY A 283 -16.19 -1.13 14.49
C GLY A 283 -14.85 -0.40 14.75
N TRP A 284 -14.29 0.24 13.71
CA TRP A 284 -13.06 1.04 13.83
C TRP A 284 -13.31 2.32 14.62
N GLU A 285 -14.40 3.04 14.31
CA GLU A 285 -14.78 4.26 15.01
C GLU A 285 -15.01 4.02 16.51
N VAL A 286 -15.72 2.94 16.85
CA VAL A 286 -16.02 2.59 18.24
C VAL A 286 -14.75 2.23 19.01
N TYR A 287 -13.79 1.54 18.36
CA TYR A 287 -12.52 1.20 18.99
C TYR A 287 -11.71 2.44 19.40
N PHE A 288 -11.62 3.43 18.51
CA PHE A 288 -10.93 4.70 18.77
C PHE A 288 -11.81 5.75 19.47
N GLY A 289 -13.10 5.48 19.67
CA GLY A 289 -14.02 6.37 20.38
C GLY A 289 -14.51 7.57 19.56
N LEU A 290 -14.52 7.45 18.23
CA LEU A 290 -15.26 8.28 17.30
C LEU A 290 -16.77 7.93 17.36
N ASP A 291 -17.62 8.71 16.69
CA ASP A 291 -19.07 8.52 16.75
C ASP A 291 -19.63 7.98 15.42
N PRO A 292 -19.91 6.65 15.29
CA PRO A 292 -20.36 5.97 14.06
C PRO A 292 -21.76 6.36 13.55
N LEU A 293 -22.31 7.45 14.09
CA LEU A 293 -23.56 8.06 13.65
C LEU A 293 -23.34 9.50 13.13
N ASN A 294 -22.09 9.98 13.16
CA ASN A 294 -21.70 11.35 12.87
C ASN A 294 -20.50 11.48 11.90
N SER A 295 -20.79 11.37 10.61
CA SER A 295 -19.89 11.62 9.46
C SER A 295 -19.07 12.92 9.39
N SER A 296 -19.13 13.79 10.40
CA SER A 296 -18.28 14.98 10.48
C SER A 296 -16.94 14.73 11.14
N ASP A 297 -16.79 13.66 11.92
CA ASP A 297 -15.52 13.31 12.53
C ASP A 297 -14.55 12.66 11.53
N ALA A 298 -15.00 11.99 10.47
CA ALA A 298 -14.11 11.52 9.38
C ALA A 298 -13.14 12.59 8.85
N ILE A 299 -13.59 13.84 8.73
CA ILE A 299 -12.78 14.94 8.18
C ILE A 299 -12.05 15.76 9.25
N LEU A 300 -12.19 15.38 10.52
CA LEU A 300 -11.42 16.00 11.59
C LEU A 300 -10.06 15.32 11.70
N ASP A 301 -9.07 16.15 11.97
CA ASP A 301 -7.75 15.76 12.46
C ASP A 301 -7.83 15.89 13.98
N THR A 302 -7.90 14.75 14.67
CA THR A 302 -8.30 14.67 16.08
C THR A 302 -7.13 14.93 17.02
N ASP A 303 -5.92 14.55 16.61
CA ASP A 303 -4.67 14.62 17.35
C ASP A 303 -3.74 15.76 16.90
N LEU A 304 -4.07 16.44 15.80
CA LEU A 304 -3.48 17.67 15.27
C LEU A 304 -2.06 17.47 14.75
N ASP A 305 -1.84 16.41 14.00
CA ASP A 305 -0.55 15.98 13.48
C ASP A 305 -0.31 16.33 12.00
N GLY A 306 -1.31 16.94 11.33
CA GLY A 306 -1.19 17.38 9.94
C GLY A 306 0.04 18.25 9.65
N TRP A 307 0.52 18.20 8.41
CA TRP A 307 1.79 18.83 8.01
C TRP A 307 1.62 19.94 6.97
N ASP A 308 2.18 21.11 7.26
CA ASP A 308 2.19 22.30 6.39
C ASP A 308 3.21 22.15 5.25
N VAL A 309 2.83 21.38 4.23
CA VAL A 309 3.66 21.05 3.07
C VAL A 309 3.98 22.30 2.24
N ASP A 310 3.02 23.21 2.07
CA ASP A 310 3.22 24.42 1.25
C ASP A 310 3.88 25.58 1.98
N ARG A 311 4.05 25.43 3.31
CA ARG A 311 4.78 26.31 4.22
C ARG A 311 4.15 27.71 4.30
N ASP A 312 2.83 27.82 4.11
CA ASP A 312 2.12 29.11 4.25
C ASP A 312 1.88 29.51 5.72
N GLY A 313 2.16 28.60 6.66
CA GLY A 313 2.02 28.76 8.10
C GLY A 313 0.67 28.32 8.64
N GLN A 314 -0.16 27.62 7.85
CA GLN A 314 -1.45 27.08 8.25
C GLN A 314 -1.66 25.68 7.68
N ILE A 315 -2.03 24.73 8.56
CA ILE A 315 -2.52 23.42 8.12
C ILE A 315 -3.96 23.58 7.63
N THR A 316 -4.16 23.37 6.32
CA THR A 316 -5.49 23.42 5.70
C THR A 316 -6.33 22.18 6.08
N PRO A 317 -7.56 22.34 6.61
CA PRO A 317 -8.41 21.20 6.98
C PRO A 317 -8.85 20.37 5.77
N ASP A 318 -9.07 19.06 5.97
CA ASP A 318 -9.69 18.23 4.93
C ASP A 318 -11.13 18.67 4.66
N THR A 319 -11.47 18.77 3.38
CA THR A 319 -12.82 19.08 2.91
C THR A 319 -13.42 17.99 2.04
N SER A 320 -12.76 16.83 2.00
CA SER A 320 -13.17 15.69 1.21
C SER A 320 -14.46 15.07 1.75
N PHE A 321 -15.40 14.77 0.86
CA PHE A 321 -16.52 13.89 1.16
C PHE A 321 -16.21 12.54 0.52
N GLY A 322 -15.30 11.78 1.15
CA GLY A 322 -15.18 10.33 0.94
C GLY A 322 -14.27 9.82 -0.17
N THR A 323 -13.44 10.62 -0.87
CA THR A 323 -12.56 10.04 -1.94
C THR A 323 -11.26 10.79 -2.33
N ILE A 324 -10.98 12.00 -1.85
CA ILE A 324 -9.82 12.79 -2.35
C ILE A 324 -9.21 13.57 -1.19
N ALA A 325 -7.96 13.33 -0.81
CA ALA A 325 -7.25 14.14 0.19
C ALA A 325 -7.20 15.62 -0.28
N LEU A 326 -7.95 16.50 0.39
CA LEU A 326 -8.05 17.92 0.06
C LEU A 326 -7.71 18.75 1.28
N GLY A 327 -6.41 18.87 1.56
CA GLY A 327 -5.88 19.65 2.67
C GLY A 327 -4.54 19.08 3.13
N GLU A 328 -4.01 19.68 4.19
CA GLU A 328 -2.77 19.31 4.88
C GLU A 328 -3.03 18.66 6.23
N ALA A 329 -4.25 18.82 6.76
CA ALA A 329 -4.69 18.07 7.92
C ALA A 329 -4.71 16.58 7.58
N PHE A 330 -4.20 15.75 8.48
CA PHE A 330 -4.29 14.30 8.36
C PHE A 330 -5.54 13.86 9.12
N SER A 331 -6.63 13.65 8.37
CA SER A 331 -7.95 13.41 8.95
C SER A 331 -8.14 11.93 9.33
N ASN A 332 -9.07 11.67 10.26
CA ASN A 332 -9.45 10.31 10.68
C ASN A 332 -9.77 9.37 9.48
N LEU A 333 -10.35 9.91 8.40
CA LEU A 333 -10.63 9.15 7.18
C LEU A 333 -9.35 8.79 6.39
N GLN A 334 -8.32 9.64 6.40
CA GLN A 334 -7.04 9.33 5.79
C GLN A 334 -6.31 8.26 6.60
N GLU A 335 -6.36 8.32 7.91
CA GLU A 335 -5.81 7.30 8.81
C GLU A 335 -6.53 5.96 8.63
N TYR A 336 -7.86 5.96 8.57
CA TYR A 336 -8.60 4.75 8.23
C TYR A 336 -8.20 4.16 6.87
N ARG A 337 -7.86 5.00 5.88
CA ARG A 337 -7.33 4.52 4.60
C ARG A 337 -5.91 3.97 4.68
N VAL A 338 -5.08 4.45 5.61
CA VAL A 338 -3.78 3.81 5.92
C VAL A 338 -4.03 2.41 6.46
N HIS A 339 -5.01 2.25 7.35
CA HIS A 339 -5.39 0.94 7.89
C HIS A 339 -5.96 -0.01 6.82
N ASP A 340 -6.96 0.41 6.05
CA ASP A 340 -7.60 -0.45 5.03
C ASP A 340 -6.63 -0.81 3.89
N ASP A 341 -5.79 0.15 3.49
CA ASP A 341 -4.81 0.07 2.40
C ASP A 341 -5.34 -0.65 1.14
N GLU A 342 -6.58 -0.35 0.73
CA GLU A 342 -7.25 -1.01 -0.40
C GLU A 342 -7.32 -2.55 -0.29
N GLY A 343 -7.47 -3.07 0.93
CA GLY A 343 -7.48 -4.50 1.25
C GLY A 343 -6.11 -5.10 1.54
N TYR A 344 -5.08 -4.27 1.75
CA TYR A 344 -3.73 -4.67 2.18
C TYR A 344 -3.47 -4.43 3.67
N GLY A 345 -4.50 -4.10 4.47
CA GLY A 345 -4.45 -3.86 5.93
C GLY A 345 -3.95 -5.00 6.83
N VAL A 346 -3.34 -6.05 6.26
CA VAL A 346 -2.76 -7.17 7.00
C VAL A 346 -1.27 -6.91 7.20
N ARG A 347 -0.80 -7.08 8.44
CA ARG A 347 0.61 -6.98 8.81
C ARG A 347 1.50 -7.77 7.87
N SER A 348 2.37 -7.04 7.20
CA SER A 348 3.37 -7.54 6.27
C SER A 348 4.50 -8.29 7.00
N GLY A 349 5.35 -8.98 6.23
CA GLY A 349 6.38 -9.85 6.79
C GLY A 349 6.33 -11.28 6.27
N LEU A 350 7.22 -12.11 6.81
CA LEU A 350 7.18 -13.55 6.61
C LEU A 350 6.24 -14.17 7.65
N LYS A 351 5.21 -14.89 7.20
CA LYS A 351 4.35 -15.69 8.08
C LYS A 351 4.68 -17.17 7.92
N SER A 352 4.59 -17.94 9.00
CA SER A 352 4.80 -19.40 8.96
C SER A 352 3.79 -20.16 9.79
N VAL A 353 3.37 -21.32 9.27
CA VAL A 353 2.44 -22.22 9.94
C VAL A 353 2.83 -23.68 9.73
N GLN A 354 2.45 -24.58 10.65
CA GLN A 354 2.68 -26.00 10.44
C GLN A 354 1.77 -26.53 9.31
N HIS A 355 2.38 -27.15 8.30
CA HIS A 355 1.66 -27.57 7.11
C HIS A 355 0.76 -28.79 7.35
N GLY A 356 -0.42 -28.79 6.69
CA GLY A 356 -1.37 -29.91 6.69
C GLY A 356 -2.17 -30.11 7.99
N LEU A 357 -2.15 -29.14 8.91
CA LEU A 357 -2.94 -29.15 10.15
C LEU A 357 -3.80 -27.89 10.25
N ALA A 358 -4.99 -28.03 10.85
CA ALA A 358 -5.92 -26.94 11.11
C ALA A 358 -5.64 -26.29 12.48
N MET A 359 -6.09 -25.05 12.65
CA MET A 359 -6.05 -24.30 13.91
C MET A 359 -4.64 -24.27 14.53
N GLN A 360 -3.62 -24.07 13.69
CA GLN A 360 -2.25 -23.90 14.16
C GLN A 360 -1.93 -22.42 14.36
N PRO A 361 -1.10 -22.05 15.36
CA PRO A 361 -0.68 -20.67 15.51
C PRO A 361 0.21 -20.24 14.35
N ILE A 362 -0.01 -19.02 13.86
CA ILE A 362 0.84 -18.37 12.86
C ILE A 362 2.00 -17.69 13.60
N ARG A 363 3.21 -17.82 13.06
CA ARG A 363 4.39 -17.09 13.53
C ARG A 363 4.81 -16.08 12.48
N ILE A 364 4.99 -14.83 12.90
CA ILE A 364 5.38 -13.68 12.07
C ILE A 364 6.88 -13.42 12.26
N TYR A 365 7.56 -13.04 11.17
CA TYR A 365 8.93 -12.53 11.17
C TYR A 365 9.01 -11.24 10.35
N ASP A 366 9.58 -10.21 10.95
CA ASP A 366 9.84 -8.86 10.43
C ASP A 366 11.13 -8.29 11.08
N GLN A 367 11.45 -7.01 10.89
CA GLN A 367 12.61 -6.33 11.49
C GLN A 367 12.60 -6.32 13.04
N GLY A 368 11.42 -6.30 13.67
CA GLY A 368 11.26 -6.24 15.13
C GLY A 368 11.21 -7.58 15.84
N THR A 369 10.96 -8.66 15.09
CA THR A 369 10.82 -10.01 15.65
C THR A 369 12.17 -10.66 16.00
N SER A 370 12.10 -11.85 16.64
CA SER A 370 13.25 -12.71 16.88
C SER A 370 13.03 -14.11 16.30
N PRO A 371 13.83 -14.54 15.30
CA PRO A 371 14.90 -13.78 14.64
C PRO A 371 14.38 -12.67 13.72
N ALA A 372 15.10 -11.55 13.67
CA ALA A 372 14.77 -10.41 12.81
C ALA A 372 15.10 -10.71 11.33
N LEU A 373 14.32 -10.14 10.43
CA LEU A 373 14.63 -10.04 9.01
C LEU A 373 15.32 -8.71 8.70
N LEU A 374 15.94 -8.61 7.52
CA LEU A 374 16.46 -7.33 7.05
C LEU A 374 15.35 -6.30 6.80
N HIS A 375 14.24 -6.76 6.21
CA HIS A 375 13.08 -5.93 5.91
C HIS A 375 11.80 -6.78 5.91
N HIS A 376 10.65 -6.20 6.24
CA HIS A 376 9.35 -6.88 6.31
C HIS A 376 8.81 -7.28 4.91
N ASP A 377 9.02 -6.47 3.87
CA ASP A 377 8.64 -6.80 2.48
C ASP A 377 9.49 -7.96 1.93
N VAL A 378 8.91 -9.16 1.92
CA VAL A 378 9.53 -10.42 1.44
C VAL A 378 9.04 -10.74 0.03
N VAL A 379 9.86 -10.37 -0.95
CA VAL A 379 9.59 -10.48 -2.38
C VAL A 379 9.59 -11.93 -2.87
N GLU A 380 10.54 -12.74 -2.41
CA GLU A 380 10.71 -14.11 -2.88
C GLU A 380 11.28 -15.03 -1.80
N ILE A 381 10.79 -16.27 -1.76
CA ILE A 381 11.16 -17.28 -0.76
C ILE A 381 11.73 -18.51 -1.45
N VAL A 382 12.98 -18.82 -1.14
CA VAL A 382 13.66 -20.00 -1.68
C VAL A 382 14.00 -20.97 -0.55
N SER A 383 13.36 -22.14 -0.58
CA SER A 383 13.68 -23.22 0.37
C SER A 383 14.86 -24.06 -0.12
N VAL A 384 15.82 -24.32 0.78
CA VAL A 384 16.96 -25.22 0.54
C VAL A 384 16.96 -26.33 1.58
N GLU A 385 16.27 -27.44 1.26
CA GLU A 385 16.02 -28.54 2.18
C GLU A 385 17.30 -29.23 2.65
N GLU A 386 18.32 -29.36 1.80
CA GLU A 386 19.58 -30.04 2.17
C GLU A 386 20.34 -29.33 3.29
N ARG A 387 20.11 -28.03 3.46
CA ARG A 387 20.74 -27.18 4.47
C ARG A 387 19.80 -26.78 5.61
N GLU A 388 18.51 -27.16 5.56
CA GLU A 388 17.47 -26.69 6.48
C GLU A 388 17.47 -25.15 6.58
N GLN A 389 17.53 -24.48 5.41
CA GLN A 389 17.59 -23.03 5.28
C GLN A 389 16.49 -22.50 4.36
N ILE A 390 16.09 -21.26 4.60
CA ILE A 390 15.28 -20.47 3.68
C ILE A 390 16.05 -19.20 3.34
N VAL A 391 16.20 -18.93 2.06
CA VAL A 391 16.78 -17.69 1.53
C VAL A 391 15.62 -16.79 1.14
N LEU A 392 15.57 -15.60 1.72
CA LEU A 392 14.52 -14.61 1.56
C LEU A 392 15.10 -13.43 0.79
N GLY A 393 14.49 -13.08 -0.33
CA GLY A 393 14.72 -11.79 -0.98
C GLY A 393 13.81 -10.77 -0.33
N THR A 394 14.39 -9.81 0.38
CA THR A 394 13.67 -8.70 1.02
C THR A 394 13.91 -7.41 0.24
N ARG A 395 13.04 -6.39 0.33
CA ARG A 395 13.16 -5.13 -0.45
C ARG A 395 14.58 -4.53 -0.50
N TYR A 396 15.28 -4.48 0.63
CA TYR A 396 16.65 -3.91 0.69
C TYR A 396 17.79 -4.94 0.67
N GLY A 397 17.52 -6.22 0.40
CA GLY A 397 18.58 -7.23 0.35
C GLY A 397 18.15 -8.67 0.49
N VAL A 398 19.03 -9.51 1.06
CA VAL A 398 18.80 -10.95 1.20
C VAL A 398 18.96 -11.37 2.65
N SER A 399 17.95 -12.03 3.20
CA SER A 399 17.97 -12.62 4.55
C SER A 399 17.99 -14.15 4.47
N VAL A 400 18.99 -14.80 5.05
CA VAL A 400 19.08 -16.27 5.12
C VAL A 400 18.67 -16.74 6.51
N LEU A 401 17.51 -17.38 6.60
CA LEU A 401 16.96 -17.95 7.82
C LEU A 401 17.40 -19.41 7.98
N ASN A 402 18.14 -19.70 9.04
CA ASN A 402 18.47 -21.07 9.45
C ASN A 402 17.33 -21.64 10.31
N LEU A 403 16.71 -22.72 9.83
CA LEU A 403 15.49 -23.25 10.43
C LEU A 403 15.73 -24.03 11.74
N ASP A 404 16.89 -24.68 11.92
CA ASP A 404 17.22 -25.42 13.15
C ASP A 404 17.73 -24.48 14.26
N ALA A 405 18.52 -23.48 13.90
CA ALA A 405 19.10 -22.52 14.84
C ALA A 405 18.14 -21.37 15.19
N ASP A 406 17.11 -21.11 14.37
CA ASP A 406 16.21 -19.96 14.47
C ASP A 406 17.00 -18.64 14.46
N GLN A 407 17.94 -18.53 13.51
CA GLN A 407 18.84 -17.39 13.33
C GLN A 407 18.83 -16.92 11.88
N THR A 408 18.88 -15.62 11.69
CA THR A 408 18.98 -14.98 10.38
C THR A 408 20.37 -14.37 10.18
N THR A 409 20.88 -14.44 8.97
CA THR A 409 22.04 -13.67 8.50
C THR A 409 21.64 -12.90 7.25
N SER A 410 21.93 -11.61 7.20
CA SER A 410 21.46 -10.73 6.14
C SER A 410 22.62 -10.13 5.33
N PHE A 411 22.34 -9.81 4.07
CA PHE A 411 23.18 -9.06 3.16
C PHE A 411 22.37 -7.88 2.63
N GLU A 412 22.86 -6.67 2.83
CA GLU A 412 22.24 -5.42 2.36
C GLU A 412 22.69 -5.12 0.93
N LEU A 413 21.74 -4.72 0.08
CA LEU A 413 22.05 -4.14 -1.21
C LEU A 413 22.60 -2.72 -1.02
N PRO A 414 23.32 -2.17 -2.03
CA PRO A 414 23.67 -0.75 -2.02
C PRO A 414 22.42 0.11 -1.81
N ALA A 415 22.54 1.23 -1.13
CA ALA A 415 21.39 2.12 -0.92
C ALA A 415 20.81 2.65 -2.25
N GLY A 416 19.53 3.02 -2.20
CA GLY A 416 18.73 3.34 -3.38
C GLY A 416 18.37 2.13 -4.26
N VAL A 417 18.85 0.92 -3.93
CA VAL A 417 18.57 -0.31 -4.69
C VAL A 417 17.48 -1.13 -4.02
N ASN A 418 16.32 -1.22 -4.67
CA ASN A 418 15.17 -2.00 -4.23
C ASN A 418 15.07 -3.31 -5.02
N LEU A 419 15.03 -4.44 -4.33
CA LEU A 419 14.82 -5.76 -4.88
C LEU A 419 13.35 -5.95 -5.26
N ASN A 420 13.10 -6.38 -6.50
CA ASN A 420 11.75 -6.64 -7.03
C ASN A 420 11.54 -8.10 -7.43
N ALA A 421 12.62 -8.83 -7.72
CA ALA A 421 12.57 -10.24 -8.09
C ALA A 421 13.88 -10.93 -7.74
N MET A 422 13.80 -12.19 -7.32
CA MET A 422 14.97 -13.03 -7.05
C MET A 422 14.78 -14.40 -7.70
N TYR A 423 15.86 -14.98 -8.21
CA TYR A 423 15.87 -16.36 -8.70
C TYR A 423 17.11 -17.09 -8.18
N HIS A 424 16.92 -18.24 -7.56
CA HIS A 424 18.01 -19.07 -7.06
C HIS A 424 18.47 -20.08 -8.13
N TRP A 425 19.70 -19.90 -8.60
CA TRP A 425 20.30 -20.77 -9.60
C TRP A 425 21.36 -21.70 -8.98
N VAL A 426 21.03 -22.99 -8.95
CA VAL A 426 21.96 -24.05 -8.53
C VAL A 426 22.69 -24.62 -9.75
N HIS A 427 24.01 -24.51 -9.77
CA HIS A 427 24.87 -25.10 -10.81
C HIS A 427 26.03 -25.92 -10.19
N PRO A 428 26.52 -27.00 -10.82
CA PRO A 428 27.60 -27.82 -10.26
C PRO A 428 28.93 -27.09 -9.96
N VAL A 429 29.11 -25.87 -10.47
CA VAL A 429 30.32 -25.05 -10.27
C VAL A 429 30.16 -24.06 -9.11
N GLY A 430 28.92 -23.73 -8.73
CA GLY A 430 28.59 -22.75 -7.69
C GLY A 430 27.09 -22.46 -7.68
N GLU A 431 26.62 -21.89 -6.58
CA GLU A 431 25.24 -21.45 -6.38
C GLU A 431 25.19 -19.93 -6.45
N HIS A 432 24.19 -19.39 -7.14
CA HIS A 432 24.04 -17.96 -7.37
C HIS A 432 22.60 -17.52 -7.12
N LEU A 433 22.44 -16.33 -6.54
CA LEU A 433 21.19 -15.58 -6.53
C LEU A 433 21.23 -14.56 -7.66
N LEU A 434 20.17 -14.53 -8.45
CA LEU A 434 19.99 -13.62 -9.57
C LEU A 434 18.91 -12.62 -9.18
N LEU A 435 19.22 -11.34 -9.14
CA LEU A 435 18.38 -10.29 -8.57
C LEU A 435 17.97 -9.29 -9.64
N GLY A 436 16.69 -8.93 -9.66
CA GLY A 436 16.15 -7.84 -10.46
C GLY A 436 15.74 -6.71 -9.52
N THR A 437 16.21 -5.50 -9.81
CA THR A 437 16.02 -4.32 -8.95
C THR A 437 15.42 -3.16 -9.72
N ASN A 438 15.18 -2.04 -9.04
CA ASN A 438 14.78 -0.78 -9.66
C ASN A 438 15.82 -0.18 -10.61
N ILE A 439 17.12 -0.48 -10.43
CA ILE A 439 18.20 0.05 -11.29
C ILE A 439 18.67 -0.93 -12.37
N GLY A 440 18.52 -2.25 -12.15
CA GLY A 440 19.05 -3.22 -13.10
C GLY A 440 19.05 -4.67 -12.61
N PHE A 441 20.06 -5.42 -13.08
CA PHE A 441 20.22 -6.84 -12.79
C PHE A 441 21.52 -7.09 -12.04
N HIS A 442 21.45 -7.93 -11.01
CA HIS A 442 22.57 -8.25 -10.14
C HIS A 442 22.74 -9.76 -9.95
N THR A 443 23.96 -10.19 -9.66
CA THR A 443 24.26 -11.57 -9.26
C THR A 443 25.05 -11.60 -7.96
N LEU A 444 24.71 -12.55 -7.10
CA LEU A 444 25.38 -12.83 -5.84
C LEU A 444 25.74 -14.31 -5.78
N SER A 445 26.93 -14.66 -5.30
CA SER A 445 27.34 -16.04 -5.05
C SER A 445 27.02 -16.46 -3.63
N LEU A 446 26.57 -17.71 -3.47
CA LEU A 446 26.42 -18.35 -2.17
C LEU A 446 27.64 -19.22 -1.84
N ASP A 447 28.09 -19.16 -0.60
CA ASP A 447 29.17 -19.97 -0.09
C ASP A 447 28.73 -21.42 0.21
N SER A 448 29.67 -22.26 0.65
CA SER A 448 29.37 -23.68 0.95
C SER A 448 28.38 -23.89 2.11
N SER A 449 28.15 -22.87 2.94
CA SER A 449 27.15 -22.85 4.01
C SER A 449 25.82 -22.22 3.59
N GLY A 450 25.70 -21.74 2.35
CA GLY A 450 24.51 -21.07 1.85
C GLY A 450 24.39 -19.61 2.29
N LEU A 451 25.49 -19.00 2.74
CA LEU A 451 25.55 -17.58 3.07
C LEU A 451 26.01 -16.78 1.86
N VAL A 452 25.57 -15.52 1.76
CA VAL A 452 25.98 -14.60 0.69
C VAL A 452 27.46 -14.23 0.88
N ASP A 453 28.24 -14.23 -0.21
CA ASP A 453 29.59 -13.67 -0.23
C ASP A 453 29.52 -12.17 -0.55
N ASP A 454 29.77 -11.32 0.44
CA ASP A 454 29.63 -9.86 0.35
C ASP A 454 30.43 -9.23 -0.81
N ASN A 455 31.52 -9.88 -1.25
CA ASN A 455 32.38 -9.37 -2.32
C ASN A 455 32.01 -9.92 -3.70
N SER A 456 30.92 -10.68 -3.81
CA SER A 456 30.52 -11.37 -5.05
C SER A 456 29.50 -10.62 -5.89
N LEU A 457 29.01 -9.46 -5.43
CA LEU A 457 28.02 -8.66 -6.14
C LEU A 457 28.56 -8.20 -7.50
N VAL A 458 27.88 -8.62 -8.58
CA VAL A 458 28.11 -8.13 -9.94
C VAL A 458 26.83 -7.50 -10.45
N SER A 459 26.91 -6.31 -11.04
CA SER A 459 25.75 -5.51 -11.43
C SER A 459 25.83 -5.09 -12.91
N ILE A 460 24.67 -4.95 -13.55
CA ILE A 460 24.51 -4.24 -14.82
C ILE A 460 23.28 -3.32 -14.73
N GLU A 461 23.46 -2.04 -15.06
CA GLU A 461 22.38 -1.07 -15.11
C GLU A 461 21.69 -1.13 -16.48
N ILE A 462 20.47 -1.67 -16.49
CA ILE A 462 19.65 -1.79 -17.71
C ILE A 462 18.24 -1.21 -17.52
N GLY A 463 17.95 -0.65 -16.34
CA GLY A 463 16.66 -0.11 -15.93
C GLY A 463 15.89 -1.05 -15.00
N HIS A 464 14.69 -0.61 -14.60
CA HIS A 464 13.83 -1.30 -13.64
C HIS A 464 13.40 -2.69 -14.12
N ILE A 465 13.69 -3.71 -13.33
CA ILE A 465 13.25 -5.10 -13.53
C ILE A 465 12.16 -5.43 -12.54
N SER A 466 10.97 -5.78 -13.03
CA SER A 466 9.81 -6.14 -12.21
C SER A 466 9.69 -7.64 -11.96
N ASN A 467 10.22 -8.48 -12.85
CA ASN A 467 10.15 -9.93 -12.72
C ASN A 467 11.32 -10.63 -13.43
N LEU A 468 11.66 -11.84 -12.99
CA LEU A 468 12.74 -12.67 -13.55
C LEU A 468 12.25 -14.10 -13.76
N ASN A 469 12.45 -14.64 -14.96
CA ASN A 469 12.03 -16.02 -15.26
C ASN A 469 13.13 -16.76 -16.06
N PRO A 470 13.45 -18.02 -15.71
CA PRO A 470 14.48 -18.80 -16.39
C PRO A 470 14.05 -19.24 -17.80
N LEU A 471 15.02 -19.28 -18.70
CA LEU A 471 14.87 -19.75 -20.08
C LEU A 471 15.73 -21.00 -20.33
N ASP A 472 15.10 -22.10 -20.72
CA ASP A 472 15.82 -23.29 -21.17
C ASP A 472 16.26 -23.20 -22.65
N LEU A 473 17.47 -22.69 -22.90
CA LEU A 473 18.07 -22.62 -24.25
C LEU A 473 19.03 -23.79 -24.55
N GLY A 474 19.10 -24.83 -23.70
CA GLY A 474 19.92 -26.03 -23.94
C GLY A 474 21.44 -25.84 -23.84
N GLY A 475 21.91 -24.82 -23.11
CA GLY A 475 23.33 -24.52 -22.84
C GLY A 475 23.77 -24.80 -21.39
N SER A 476 25.05 -24.54 -21.08
CA SER A 476 25.55 -24.54 -19.69
C SER A 476 25.41 -23.19 -18.97
N MET A 477 25.09 -22.14 -19.71
CA MET A 477 24.82 -20.80 -19.18
C MET A 477 23.35 -20.70 -18.82
N MET A 478 23.02 -19.92 -17.79
CA MET A 478 21.64 -19.55 -17.51
C MET A 478 21.25 -18.41 -18.46
N SER A 479 20.00 -18.40 -18.91
CA SER A 479 19.43 -17.25 -19.58
C SER A 479 18.13 -16.92 -18.90
N LEU A 480 17.89 -15.64 -18.63
CA LEU A 480 16.68 -15.14 -17.99
C LEU A 480 15.92 -14.26 -18.98
N VAL A 481 14.60 -14.29 -18.89
CA VAL A 481 13.76 -13.22 -19.43
C VAL A 481 13.32 -12.33 -18.26
N ALA A 482 13.59 -11.03 -18.40
CA ALA A 482 13.27 -10.00 -17.43
C ALA A 482 12.25 -9.03 -18.03
N GLY A 483 11.22 -8.65 -17.28
CA GLY A 483 10.22 -7.67 -17.69
C GLY A 483 10.38 -6.34 -16.95
N GLY A 484 10.13 -5.24 -17.65
CA GLY A 484 10.07 -3.89 -17.08
C GLY A 484 8.64 -3.42 -16.85
N PRO A 485 8.46 -2.31 -16.12
CA PRO A 485 7.14 -1.78 -15.76
C PRO A 485 6.38 -1.23 -16.97
N ASN A 486 7.07 -0.77 -18.02
CA ASN A 486 6.48 -0.14 -19.20
C ASN A 486 6.47 -1.07 -20.43
N GLY A 487 6.53 -2.38 -20.20
CA GLY A 487 6.50 -3.39 -21.25
C GLY A 487 7.86 -3.68 -21.91
N GLU A 488 8.96 -3.17 -21.34
CA GLU A 488 10.31 -3.56 -21.74
C GLU A 488 10.56 -5.05 -21.44
N VAL A 489 11.33 -5.72 -22.29
CA VAL A 489 11.67 -7.14 -22.08
C VAL A 489 13.13 -7.38 -22.44
N TRP A 490 13.92 -7.86 -21.48
CA TRP A 490 15.33 -8.19 -21.66
C TRP A 490 15.57 -9.70 -21.60
N VAL A 491 16.54 -10.16 -22.39
CA VAL A 491 17.12 -11.49 -22.29
C VAL A 491 18.53 -11.33 -21.73
N ILE A 492 18.76 -11.92 -20.56
CA ILE A 492 20.00 -11.73 -19.78
C ILE A 492 20.71 -13.08 -19.64
N PRO A 493 21.85 -13.28 -20.33
CA PRO A 493 22.68 -14.47 -20.14
C PRO A 493 23.60 -14.33 -18.91
N VAL A 494 23.71 -15.40 -18.12
CA VAL A 494 24.61 -15.48 -16.95
C VAL A 494 25.54 -16.68 -17.11
N GLU A 495 26.84 -16.43 -17.02
CA GLU A 495 27.87 -17.47 -17.07
C GLU A 495 27.88 -18.31 -15.79
N THR A 496 28.46 -19.52 -15.85
CA THR A 496 28.53 -20.44 -14.69
C THR A 496 29.33 -19.90 -13.49
N SER A 497 30.11 -18.83 -13.70
CA SER A 497 30.86 -18.11 -12.67
C SER A 497 30.05 -16.99 -11.99
N GLY A 498 28.82 -16.73 -12.42
CA GLY A 498 28.00 -15.60 -11.96
C GLY A 498 28.22 -14.31 -12.74
N GLN A 499 29.12 -14.30 -13.74
CA GLN A 499 29.34 -13.12 -14.59
C GLN A 499 28.15 -12.87 -15.51
N ILE A 500 27.74 -11.60 -15.61
CA ILE A 500 26.62 -11.16 -16.43
C ILE A 500 27.12 -10.93 -17.87
N GLY A 501 26.49 -11.58 -18.83
CA GLY A 501 26.75 -11.34 -20.25
C GLY A 501 26.02 -10.08 -20.76
N THR A 502 26.05 -9.87 -22.08
CA THR A 502 25.34 -8.72 -22.68
C THR A 502 23.83 -8.95 -22.63
N ALA A 503 23.11 -8.07 -21.93
CA ALA A 503 21.64 -8.05 -21.95
C ALA A 503 21.13 -7.51 -23.29
N GLU A 504 20.17 -8.22 -23.90
CA GLU A 504 19.57 -7.86 -25.19
C GLU A 504 18.07 -7.65 -25.05
N ARG A 505 17.49 -6.64 -25.72
CA ARG A 505 16.03 -6.42 -25.73
C ARG A 505 15.31 -7.35 -26.70
N SER A 506 14.13 -7.83 -26.31
CA SER A 506 13.27 -8.68 -27.15
C SER A 506 12.25 -7.85 -27.93
N ASN A 507 12.63 -7.38 -29.11
CA ASN A 507 11.77 -6.55 -29.96
C ASN A 507 10.43 -7.22 -30.30
N GLU A 508 10.40 -8.55 -30.47
CA GLU A 508 9.20 -9.30 -30.80
C GLU A 508 8.17 -9.29 -29.66
N LEU A 509 8.61 -9.48 -28.41
CA LEU A 509 7.73 -9.43 -27.25
C LEU A 509 7.33 -7.99 -26.91
N GLU A 510 8.26 -7.04 -26.93
CA GLU A 510 7.96 -5.61 -26.72
C GLU A 510 6.95 -5.11 -27.76
N SER A 511 7.13 -5.47 -29.04
CA SER A 511 6.17 -5.13 -30.09
C SER A 511 4.79 -5.75 -29.83
N LYS A 512 4.73 -6.95 -29.24
CA LYS A 512 3.46 -7.63 -28.96
C LYS A 512 2.74 -7.02 -27.75
N LEU A 513 3.48 -6.66 -26.71
CA LEU A 513 2.96 -5.94 -25.55
C LEU A 513 2.44 -4.56 -25.97
N SER A 514 3.15 -3.84 -26.83
CA SER A 514 2.75 -2.51 -27.32
C SER A 514 1.42 -2.47 -28.11
N GLU A 515 0.80 -3.62 -28.41
CA GLU A 515 -0.57 -3.65 -28.95
C GLU A 515 -1.61 -3.10 -27.97
N TYR A 516 -1.32 -3.17 -26.66
CA TYR A 516 -2.14 -2.62 -25.59
C TYR A 516 -1.31 -1.66 -24.72
N ASP A 517 -1.90 -0.51 -24.41
CA ASP A 517 -1.27 0.48 -23.54
C ASP A 517 -1.17 -0.06 -22.10
N GLY A 518 -0.01 0.08 -21.47
CA GLY A 518 0.25 -0.46 -20.13
C GLY A 518 0.37 -1.99 -20.03
N ALA A 519 0.52 -2.72 -21.15
CA ALA A 519 0.79 -4.15 -21.11
C ALA A 519 2.24 -4.44 -20.67
N ARG A 520 2.39 -5.24 -19.62
CA ARG A 520 3.68 -5.64 -19.05
C ARG A 520 3.76 -7.14 -18.79
N LEU A 521 4.98 -7.67 -18.80
CA LEU A 521 5.26 -9.06 -18.47
C LEU A 521 5.19 -9.26 -16.95
N LEU A 522 4.41 -10.25 -16.49
CA LEU A 522 4.26 -10.57 -15.06
C LEU A 522 4.96 -11.88 -14.72
N SER A 523 4.82 -12.90 -15.57
CA SER A 523 5.46 -14.21 -15.38
C SER A 523 5.75 -14.85 -16.74
N ALA A 524 6.74 -15.73 -16.81
CA ALA A 524 7.05 -16.47 -18.02
C ALA A 524 7.50 -17.90 -17.72
N ALA A 525 7.06 -18.83 -18.57
CA ALA A 525 7.36 -20.25 -18.44
C ALA A 525 7.86 -20.80 -19.77
N HIS A 526 9.12 -21.27 -19.82
CA HIS A 526 9.70 -21.84 -21.03
C HIS A 526 9.54 -23.37 -21.06
N ALA A 527 8.52 -23.84 -21.77
CA ALA A 527 8.15 -25.25 -21.77
C ALA A 527 8.78 -26.03 -22.93
N SER A 528 9.22 -27.26 -22.63
CA SER A 528 9.82 -28.24 -23.54
C SER A 528 9.07 -29.57 -23.44
N VAL A 529 8.07 -29.75 -24.31
CA VAL A 529 7.30 -31.01 -24.39
C VAL A 529 8.04 -32.03 -25.26
N THR A 530 8.15 -33.28 -24.78
CA THR A 530 8.85 -34.35 -25.50
C THR A 530 8.31 -34.54 -26.92
N GLY A 531 9.13 -34.21 -27.93
CA GLY A 531 8.79 -34.38 -29.35
C GLY A 531 8.09 -33.18 -30.00
N ALA A 532 7.94 -32.06 -29.29
CA ALA A 532 7.50 -30.77 -29.82
C ALA A 532 8.66 -29.75 -29.82
N SER A 533 8.44 -28.58 -30.42
CA SER A 533 9.34 -27.43 -30.26
C SER A 533 9.12 -26.77 -28.89
N GLN A 534 10.16 -26.12 -28.37
CA GLN A 534 10.06 -25.32 -27.16
C GLN A 534 9.13 -24.11 -27.38
N VAL A 535 8.36 -23.77 -26.35
CA VAL A 535 7.41 -22.67 -26.39
C VAL A 535 7.54 -21.85 -25.12
N LEU A 536 7.78 -20.56 -25.26
CA LEU A 536 7.72 -19.60 -24.18
C LEU A 536 6.26 -19.15 -24.01
N TYR A 537 5.72 -19.37 -22.82
CA TYR A 537 4.45 -18.79 -22.39
C TYR A 537 4.74 -17.56 -21.54
N ALA A 538 4.10 -16.44 -21.85
CA ALA A 538 4.30 -15.17 -21.16
C ALA A 538 2.95 -14.68 -20.63
N GLY A 539 2.82 -14.68 -19.31
CA GLY A 539 1.70 -14.10 -18.58
C GLY A 539 1.89 -12.60 -18.47
N THR A 540 0.84 -11.84 -18.77
CA THR A 540 0.91 -10.38 -18.84
C THR A 540 -0.25 -9.76 -18.08
N SER A 541 -0.20 -8.44 -17.88
CA SER A 541 -1.33 -7.67 -17.35
C SER A 541 -2.56 -7.66 -18.27
N HIS A 542 -2.47 -8.16 -19.51
CA HIS A 542 -3.51 -8.06 -20.52
C HIS A 542 -3.87 -9.39 -21.22
N GLY A 543 -3.30 -10.51 -20.78
CA GLY A 543 -3.57 -11.83 -21.35
C GLY A 543 -2.38 -12.79 -21.29
N LEU A 544 -2.51 -13.90 -22.00
CA LEU A 544 -1.48 -14.93 -22.13
C LEU A 544 -0.93 -14.96 -23.56
N ILE A 545 0.38 -14.79 -23.69
CA ILE A 545 1.11 -14.89 -24.96
C ILE A 545 1.79 -16.25 -25.06
N ALA A 546 1.82 -16.83 -26.25
CA ALA A 546 2.68 -17.96 -26.58
C ALA A 546 3.63 -17.62 -27.72
N TRP A 547 4.88 -18.05 -27.58
CA TRP A 547 5.93 -17.84 -28.56
C TRP A 547 6.72 -19.12 -28.80
N ASN A 548 6.67 -19.63 -30.03
CA ASN A 548 7.38 -20.85 -30.40
C ASN A 548 8.84 -20.52 -30.70
N THR A 549 9.73 -20.90 -29.79
CA THR A 549 11.11 -20.41 -29.73
C THR A 549 12.06 -21.49 -29.23
N SER A 550 13.25 -21.56 -29.83
CA SER A 550 14.37 -22.40 -29.36
C SER A 550 15.59 -21.58 -28.92
N ASP A 551 15.66 -20.31 -29.34
CA ASP A 551 16.80 -19.41 -29.16
C ASP A 551 16.39 -17.92 -29.01
N LEU A 552 15.08 -17.63 -28.99
CA LEU A 552 14.48 -16.29 -28.89
C LEU A 552 14.95 -15.29 -29.97
N GLN A 553 15.50 -15.79 -31.08
CA GLN A 553 15.96 -14.98 -32.20
C GLN A 553 15.50 -15.58 -33.53
N GLY A 554 14.70 -14.83 -34.31
CA GLY A 554 14.39 -15.19 -35.71
C GLY A 554 13.37 -16.32 -35.92
N GLY A 555 12.45 -16.52 -34.96
CA GLY A 555 11.33 -17.47 -35.02
C GLY A 555 10.03 -16.92 -35.63
N ALA A 556 8.91 -17.62 -35.41
CA ALA A 556 7.56 -17.11 -35.72
C ALA A 556 7.17 -16.01 -34.73
N GLU A 557 6.36 -15.03 -35.12
CA GLU A 557 5.94 -13.94 -34.21
C GLU A 557 5.12 -14.48 -33.01
N PRO A 558 5.28 -13.90 -31.81
CA PRO A 558 4.47 -14.22 -30.64
C PRO A 558 2.99 -13.90 -30.90
N TYR A 559 2.09 -14.68 -30.31
CA TYR A 559 0.64 -14.52 -30.47
C TYR A 559 -0.11 -14.65 -29.14
N TRP A 560 -1.22 -13.92 -29.01
CA TRP A 560 -2.13 -14.05 -27.87
C TRP A 560 -2.87 -15.39 -27.95
N ILE A 561 -2.81 -16.17 -26.86
CA ILE A 561 -3.77 -17.27 -26.65
C ILE A 561 -5.13 -16.66 -26.33
N PHE A 562 -5.15 -15.69 -25.41
CA PHE A 562 -6.28 -14.82 -25.12
C PHE A 562 -5.76 -13.44 -24.68
N ASP A 563 -6.61 -12.44 -24.79
CA ASP A 563 -6.36 -11.03 -24.48
C ASP A 563 -7.45 -10.46 -23.54
N ASN A 564 -7.38 -9.16 -23.23
CA ASN A 564 -8.35 -8.46 -22.38
C ASN A 564 -9.81 -8.48 -22.87
N VAL A 565 -10.06 -8.85 -24.13
CA VAL A 565 -11.41 -8.97 -24.70
C VAL A 565 -11.91 -10.42 -24.67
N THR A 566 -11.00 -11.38 -24.83
CA THR A 566 -11.34 -12.80 -25.02
C THR A 566 -11.10 -13.66 -23.79
N ALA A 567 -10.45 -13.15 -22.74
CA ALA A 567 -10.06 -13.89 -21.54
C ALA A 567 -11.18 -14.74 -20.93
N GLU A 568 -12.38 -14.18 -20.71
CA GLU A 568 -13.51 -14.90 -20.09
C GLU A 568 -14.03 -16.11 -20.89
N GLN A 569 -13.59 -16.26 -22.14
CA GLN A 569 -13.88 -17.46 -22.94
C GLN A 569 -12.98 -18.64 -22.53
N PHE A 570 -11.80 -18.37 -21.96
CA PHE A 570 -10.78 -19.34 -21.56
C PHE A 570 -10.71 -19.49 -20.04
N VAL A 571 -10.78 -18.38 -19.31
CA VAL A 571 -10.61 -18.33 -17.86
C VAL A 571 -11.89 -17.90 -17.13
N ARG A 572 -11.89 -17.94 -15.79
CA ARG A 572 -13.06 -17.57 -14.96
C ARG A 572 -13.15 -16.04 -14.91
N PRO A 573 -14.36 -15.45 -14.97
CA PRO A 573 -14.52 -14.02 -14.72
C PRO A 573 -14.02 -13.66 -13.32
N ALA A 574 -13.10 -12.70 -13.23
CA ALA A 574 -12.51 -12.26 -11.95
C ALA A 574 -13.36 -11.20 -11.26
N ASP A 575 -14.02 -10.32 -12.02
CA ASP A 575 -14.81 -9.22 -11.50
C ASP A 575 -16.08 -9.05 -12.37
N PRO A 576 -17.29 -9.05 -11.79
CA PRO A 576 -18.54 -8.86 -12.52
C PRO A 576 -18.66 -7.52 -13.25
N PHE A 577 -17.95 -6.50 -12.79
CA PHE A 577 -17.97 -5.12 -13.29
C PHE A 577 -16.74 -4.78 -14.13
N ASN A 578 -15.63 -5.50 -13.95
CA ASN A 578 -14.37 -5.27 -14.68
C ASN A 578 -13.84 -6.52 -15.41
N THR A 579 -14.27 -6.71 -16.66
CA THR A 579 -13.88 -7.87 -17.47
C THR A 579 -12.38 -7.94 -17.80
N SER A 580 -11.64 -6.82 -17.75
CA SER A 580 -10.21 -6.80 -18.05
C SER A 580 -9.38 -7.47 -16.95
N LYS A 581 -9.86 -7.46 -15.70
CA LYS A 581 -9.20 -8.13 -14.56
C LYS A 581 -9.04 -9.63 -14.82
N SER A 582 -10.01 -10.25 -15.48
CA SER A 582 -9.99 -11.66 -15.89
C SER A 582 -8.82 -12.01 -16.82
N ALA A 583 -8.21 -11.04 -17.51
CA ALA A 583 -7.12 -11.27 -18.45
C ALA A 583 -5.73 -11.22 -17.80
N VAL A 584 -5.63 -10.74 -16.56
CA VAL A 584 -4.37 -10.64 -15.84
C VAL A 584 -3.88 -12.05 -15.50
N VAL A 585 -2.67 -12.39 -15.96
CA VAL A 585 -2.00 -13.66 -15.68
C VAL A 585 -0.78 -13.37 -14.81
N ASN A 586 -0.95 -13.52 -13.50
CA ASN A 586 0.05 -13.17 -12.50
C ASN A 586 1.22 -14.15 -12.49
N VAL A 587 0.93 -15.45 -12.52
CA VAL A 587 1.92 -16.51 -12.30
C VAL A 587 1.72 -17.70 -13.23
N LEU A 588 2.82 -18.25 -13.72
CA LEU A 588 2.88 -19.41 -14.59
C LEU A 588 3.85 -20.45 -14.02
N GLU A 589 3.38 -21.69 -13.82
CA GLU A 589 4.21 -22.76 -13.28
C GLU A 589 4.09 -24.07 -14.07
N ILE A 590 5.22 -24.70 -14.40
CA ILE A 590 5.24 -25.91 -15.21
C ILE A 590 5.19 -27.15 -14.32
N ASP A 591 4.34 -28.13 -14.68
CA ASP A 591 4.21 -29.38 -13.95
C ASP A 591 4.13 -30.63 -14.85
N GLY A 592 4.41 -31.78 -14.25
CA GLY A 592 4.37 -33.08 -14.90
C GLY A 592 4.87 -34.23 -14.02
N PRO A 593 4.95 -35.46 -14.56
CA PRO A 593 5.38 -36.62 -13.79
C PRO A 593 6.81 -36.48 -13.29
N ARG A 594 7.04 -36.74 -12.00
CA ARG A 594 8.35 -36.63 -11.35
C ARG A 594 9.05 -37.98 -11.19
N ASP A 595 10.38 -37.97 -11.13
CA ASP A 595 11.18 -39.14 -10.76
C ASP A 595 11.38 -39.27 -9.24
N VAL A 596 12.26 -40.18 -8.81
CA VAL A 596 12.53 -40.44 -7.39
C VAL A 596 13.27 -39.29 -6.70
N ASP A 597 13.88 -38.38 -7.47
CA ASP A 597 14.61 -37.22 -6.99
C ASP A 597 13.74 -35.94 -7.11
N GLY A 598 12.45 -36.08 -7.42
CA GLY A 598 11.47 -34.98 -7.50
C GLY A 598 11.52 -34.16 -8.79
N GLN A 599 12.38 -34.51 -9.73
CA GLN A 599 12.60 -33.78 -10.98
C GLN A 599 11.53 -34.13 -12.03
N ILE A 600 11.05 -33.14 -12.78
CA ILE A 600 10.03 -33.33 -13.81
C ILE A 600 10.63 -34.13 -14.97
N THR A 601 10.11 -35.32 -15.21
CA THR A 601 10.56 -36.22 -16.29
C THR A 601 9.95 -35.87 -17.65
N ASN A 602 8.76 -35.28 -17.65
CA ASN A 602 8.07 -34.82 -18.85
C ASN A 602 7.08 -33.71 -18.50
N GLN A 603 7.23 -32.54 -19.09
CA GLN A 603 6.33 -31.41 -18.87
C GLN A 603 4.98 -31.68 -19.57
N GLN A 604 3.86 -31.51 -18.87
CA GLN A 604 2.52 -31.86 -19.37
C GLN A 604 1.49 -30.76 -19.17
N ILE A 605 1.55 -30.06 -18.03
CA ILE A 605 0.60 -29.02 -17.67
C ILE A 605 1.36 -27.73 -17.39
N LEU A 606 0.75 -26.61 -17.76
CA LEU A 606 1.09 -25.28 -17.29
C LEU A 606 -0.03 -24.82 -16.36
N TRP A 607 0.30 -24.62 -15.10
CA TRP A 607 -0.56 -23.94 -14.15
C TRP A 607 -0.57 -22.45 -14.49
N VAL A 608 -1.77 -21.89 -14.64
CA VAL A 608 -2.01 -20.49 -14.98
C VAL A 608 -2.81 -19.87 -13.85
N GLY A 609 -2.14 -19.08 -13.02
CA GLY A 609 -2.77 -18.26 -11.98
C GLY A 609 -3.27 -16.96 -12.59
N THR A 610 -4.58 -16.73 -12.53
CA THR A 610 -5.20 -15.47 -12.97
C THR A 610 -5.88 -14.77 -11.80
N ALA A 611 -6.35 -13.55 -12.03
CA ALA A 611 -7.17 -12.85 -11.03
C ALA A 611 -8.52 -13.56 -10.73
N GLY A 612 -8.93 -14.51 -11.58
CA GLY A 612 -10.20 -15.22 -11.46
C GLY A 612 -10.11 -16.64 -10.92
N GLY A 613 -8.91 -17.18 -10.72
CA GLY A 613 -8.67 -18.50 -10.13
C GLY A 613 -7.45 -19.21 -10.71
N LEU A 614 -7.27 -20.48 -10.32
CA LEU A 614 -6.23 -21.35 -10.87
C LEU A 614 -6.76 -22.16 -12.06
N HIS A 615 -5.94 -22.25 -13.11
CA HIS A 615 -6.28 -22.97 -14.33
C HIS A 615 -5.15 -23.93 -14.73
N ALA A 616 -5.52 -25.09 -15.27
CA ALA A 616 -4.56 -26.03 -15.86
C ALA A 616 -4.64 -25.95 -17.38
N TYR A 617 -3.52 -25.59 -18.03
CA TYR A 617 -3.38 -25.58 -19.48
C TYR A 617 -2.60 -26.81 -19.95
N ASP A 618 -3.21 -27.64 -20.80
CA ASP A 618 -2.58 -28.82 -21.38
C ASP A 618 -1.54 -28.43 -22.45
N LEU A 619 -0.26 -28.63 -22.12
CA LEU A 619 0.87 -28.30 -23.00
C LEU A 619 0.96 -29.18 -24.25
N VAL A 620 0.31 -30.36 -24.25
CA VAL A 620 0.27 -31.28 -25.39
C VAL A 620 -0.85 -30.93 -26.36
N ALA A 621 -2.04 -30.60 -25.86
CA ALA A 621 -3.20 -30.23 -26.68
C ALA A 621 -3.16 -28.76 -27.13
N GLY A 622 -2.63 -27.89 -26.27
CA GLY A 622 -2.60 -26.44 -26.40
C GLY A 622 -2.16 -25.90 -27.77
N PRO A 623 -1.03 -26.34 -28.34
CA PRO A 623 -0.57 -25.88 -29.64
C PRO A 623 -1.53 -26.15 -30.81
N THR A 624 -2.49 -27.07 -30.66
CA THR A 624 -3.46 -27.42 -31.70
C THR A 624 -4.87 -26.93 -31.41
N ASP A 625 -5.26 -26.85 -30.15
CA ASP A 625 -6.59 -26.40 -29.71
C ASP A 625 -6.49 -25.67 -28.36
N PRO A 626 -6.05 -24.40 -28.36
CA PRO A 626 -5.82 -23.64 -27.12
C PRO A 626 -7.09 -23.49 -26.28
N PHE A 627 -8.26 -23.43 -26.92
CA PHE A 627 -9.54 -23.21 -26.24
C PHE A 627 -9.94 -24.40 -25.36
N ASN A 628 -9.84 -25.62 -25.87
CA ASN A 628 -10.18 -26.83 -25.11
C ASN A 628 -9.03 -27.35 -24.23
N ALA A 629 -7.87 -26.68 -24.25
CA ALA A 629 -6.71 -27.05 -23.44
C ALA A 629 -6.79 -26.53 -22.00
N PHE A 630 -7.67 -25.57 -21.71
CA PHE A 630 -7.90 -25.06 -20.35
C PHE A 630 -8.88 -25.94 -19.57
N ASN A 631 -8.49 -26.28 -18.33
CA ASN A 631 -9.34 -26.87 -17.32
C ASN A 631 -9.35 -26.00 -16.07
N ARG A 632 -10.51 -25.86 -15.44
CA ARG A 632 -10.74 -25.09 -14.20
C ARG A 632 -11.60 -25.82 -13.17
N GLU A 633 -11.95 -27.08 -13.42
CA GLU A 633 -12.86 -27.80 -12.54
C GLU A 633 -12.24 -27.98 -11.15
N ARG A 634 -12.91 -27.44 -10.12
CA ARG A 634 -12.52 -27.55 -8.69
C ARG A 634 -11.17 -26.91 -8.36
N MET A 635 -10.82 -25.85 -9.08
CA MET A 635 -9.59 -25.07 -8.88
C MET A 635 -9.93 -23.62 -8.46
N GLU A 636 -11.04 -23.45 -7.74
CA GLU A 636 -11.54 -22.16 -7.24
C GLU A 636 -11.84 -22.27 -5.74
N ASN A 637 -11.72 -21.15 -5.04
CA ASN A 637 -12.10 -20.99 -3.64
C ASN A 637 -13.30 -20.07 -3.52
N ASN A 638 -14.48 -20.65 -3.32
CA ASN A 638 -15.74 -19.89 -3.22
C ASN A 638 -15.92 -19.23 -1.85
N ASP A 639 -15.24 -19.72 -0.82
CA ASP A 639 -15.38 -19.21 0.55
C ASP A 639 -14.65 -17.88 0.72
N LEU A 640 -13.58 -17.66 -0.06
CA LEU A 640 -12.76 -16.43 -0.05
C LEU A 640 -12.91 -15.61 -1.34
N ASP A 641 -13.97 -15.80 -2.12
CA ASP A 641 -14.09 -15.15 -3.43
C ASP A 641 -14.16 -13.62 -3.32
N GLN A 642 -14.76 -13.10 -2.24
CA GLN A 642 -14.88 -11.66 -1.97
C GLN A 642 -13.57 -11.04 -1.50
N ASP A 643 -12.78 -11.78 -0.72
CA ASP A 643 -11.49 -11.32 -0.18
C ASP A 643 -10.34 -11.42 -1.20
N GLY A 644 -10.62 -11.85 -2.43
CA GLY A 644 -9.61 -12.06 -3.46
C GLY A 644 -8.90 -13.43 -3.42
N GLY A 645 -9.55 -14.45 -2.86
CA GLY A 645 -9.01 -15.81 -2.75
C GLY A 645 -8.74 -16.49 -4.10
N ASN A 646 -9.35 -15.97 -5.17
CA ASN A 646 -9.11 -16.42 -6.54
C ASN A 646 -8.17 -15.50 -7.33
N ASP A 647 -7.66 -14.41 -6.76
CA ASP A 647 -6.57 -13.64 -7.35
C ASP A 647 -5.24 -14.30 -7.05
N ILE A 648 -4.82 -15.22 -7.92
CA ILE A 648 -3.68 -16.11 -7.68
C ILE A 648 -2.37 -15.35 -7.93
N ARG A 649 -1.47 -15.33 -6.94
CA ARG A 649 -0.19 -14.61 -7.00
C ARG A 649 1.03 -15.52 -6.93
N SER A 650 0.91 -16.66 -6.24
CA SER A 650 1.98 -17.65 -6.14
C SER A 650 1.44 -19.08 -6.18
N ILE A 651 2.22 -20.00 -6.74
CA ILE A 651 1.86 -21.41 -6.89
C ILE A 651 3.05 -22.26 -6.46
N LEU A 652 2.82 -23.17 -5.51
CA LEU A 652 3.82 -24.14 -5.06
C LEU A 652 3.30 -25.56 -5.25
N ILE A 653 4.01 -26.34 -6.06
CA ILE A 653 3.65 -27.72 -6.37
C ILE A 653 4.35 -28.66 -5.38
N ALA A 654 3.57 -29.42 -4.61
CA ALA A 654 4.07 -30.42 -3.66
C ALA A 654 3.56 -31.84 -4.01
N ASP A 655 4.03 -32.86 -3.27
CA ASP A 655 3.66 -34.26 -3.58
C ASP A 655 2.17 -34.53 -3.25
N GLY A 656 1.34 -34.57 -4.28
CA GLY A 656 -0.09 -34.84 -4.17
C GLY A 656 -0.94 -33.64 -3.74
N GLU A 657 -0.37 -32.43 -3.76
CA GLU A 657 -1.12 -31.19 -3.53
C GLU A 657 -0.52 -29.99 -4.28
N VAL A 658 -1.34 -28.96 -4.49
CA VAL A 658 -0.91 -27.67 -5.03
C VAL A 658 -1.28 -26.61 -4.00
N ILE A 659 -0.28 -25.92 -3.47
CA ILE A 659 -0.45 -24.84 -2.50
C ILE A 659 -0.53 -23.53 -3.28
N ILE A 660 -1.49 -22.70 -2.91
CA ILE A 660 -1.82 -21.48 -3.63
C ILE A 660 -1.67 -20.30 -2.68
N GLY A 661 -0.95 -19.28 -3.13
CA GLY A 661 -0.94 -17.94 -2.54
C GLY A 661 -1.85 -17.03 -3.37
N SER A 662 -2.83 -16.42 -2.73
CA SER A 662 -3.79 -15.50 -3.35
C SER A 662 -3.79 -14.14 -2.65
N ALA A 663 -4.55 -13.17 -3.17
CA ALA A 663 -4.74 -11.88 -2.49
C ALA A 663 -5.41 -12.04 -1.11
N ALA A 664 -6.27 -13.05 -0.93
CA ALA A 664 -6.87 -13.36 0.38
C ALA A 664 -5.98 -14.23 1.28
N GLY A 665 -4.80 -14.69 0.87
CA GLY A 665 -4.01 -15.63 1.68
C GLY A 665 -3.82 -17.01 1.06
N THR A 666 -3.43 -17.99 1.89
CA THR A 666 -3.06 -19.34 1.44
C THR A 666 -4.21 -20.34 1.51
N TRP A 667 -4.30 -21.20 0.49
CA TRP A 667 -5.17 -22.37 0.48
C TRP A 667 -4.54 -23.51 -0.34
N VAL A 668 -5.06 -24.73 -0.18
CA VAL A 668 -4.42 -25.95 -0.72
C VAL A 668 -5.42 -26.78 -1.52
N LEU A 669 -5.01 -27.22 -2.71
CA LEU A 669 -5.73 -28.19 -3.54
C LEU A 669 -5.16 -29.59 -3.35
N GLU A 670 -6.02 -30.59 -3.14
CA GLU A 670 -5.63 -31.99 -3.16
C GLU A 670 -5.55 -32.49 -4.61
N GLY A 671 -4.38 -32.99 -5.04
CA GLY A 671 -4.18 -33.49 -6.39
C GLY A 671 -2.81 -33.19 -6.98
N SER A 672 -2.65 -33.45 -8.29
CA SER A 672 -1.39 -33.20 -9.02
C SER A 672 -1.70 -32.82 -10.47
N HIS A 673 -0.66 -32.64 -11.31
CA HIS A 673 -0.80 -32.46 -12.76
C HIS A 673 -1.80 -33.42 -13.46
N ALA A 674 -2.06 -34.60 -12.88
CA ALA A 674 -2.98 -35.57 -13.46
C ALA A 674 -4.46 -35.27 -13.19
N MET A 675 -4.79 -34.78 -11.98
CA MET A 675 -6.15 -34.53 -11.53
C MET A 675 -6.16 -33.75 -10.22
N ILE A 676 -7.09 -32.80 -10.09
CA ILE A 676 -7.43 -32.11 -8.84
C ILE A 676 -8.76 -32.66 -8.28
N PHE A 677 -8.79 -32.92 -6.98
CA PHE A 677 -9.96 -33.43 -6.27
C PHE A 677 -10.84 -32.30 -5.70
N GLY A 678 -10.23 -31.19 -5.29
CA GLY A 678 -10.85 -30.00 -4.73
C GLY A 678 -9.95 -29.38 -3.65
N ILE A 679 -10.49 -28.41 -2.92
CA ILE A 679 -9.81 -27.79 -1.77
C ILE A 679 -9.64 -28.83 -0.66
N ARG A 680 -8.44 -28.87 -0.09
CA ARG A 680 -8.10 -29.71 1.06
C ARG A 680 -8.57 -29.05 2.34
N GLU A 681 -9.60 -29.63 2.96
CA GLU A 681 -10.04 -29.22 4.28
C GLU A 681 -8.98 -29.53 5.36
N GLY A 682 -8.77 -28.59 6.28
CA GLY A 682 -7.89 -28.78 7.44
C GLY A 682 -6.45 -28.29 7.29
N HIS A 683 -6.18 -27.40 6.32
CA HIS A 683 -5.00 -26.55 6.31
C HIS A 683 -5.30 -25.23 7.05
N THR A 684 -4.34 -24.70 7.81
CA THR A 684 -4.48 -23.37 8.42
C THR A 684 -4.08 -22.31 7.39
N ARG A 685 -5.02 -21.43 7.02
CA ARG A 685 -4.78 -20.28 6.13
C ARG A 685 -3.77 -19.33 6.77
N ILE A 686 -2.83 -18.85 5.98
CA ILE A 686 -2.08 -17.63 6.28
C ILE A 686 -2.83 -16.51 5.53
N PRO A 687 -3.47 -15.56 6.23
CA PRO A 687 -4.22 -14.47 5.60
C PRO A 687 -3.28 -13.36 5.06
N GLY A 688 -3.86 -12.52 4.21
CA GLY A 688 -3.18 -11.39 3.58
C GLY A 688 -2.70 -11.67 2.14
N PRO A 689 -2.33 -10.63 1.39
CA PRO A 689 -1.95 -10.73 -0.01
C PRO A 689 -0.60 -11.42 -0.17
N ILE A 690 -0.64 -12.67 -0.63
CA ILE A 690 0.57 -13.50 -0.73
C ILE A 690 1.42 -13.12 -1.93
N GLN A 691 2.72 -12.92 -1.73
CA GLN A 691 3.68 -12.65 -2.80
C GLN A 691 4.44 -13.91 -3.22
N SER A 692 4.99 -14.64 -2.25
CA SER A 692 5.72 -15.89 -2.47
C SER A 692 5.45 -16.90 -1.36
N ILE A 693 5.57 -18.20 -1.68
CA ILE A 693 5.38 -19.31 -0.75
C ILE A 693 6.45 -20.38 -0.90
N ALA A 694 6.87 -20.98 0.22
CA ALA A 694 7.77 -22.12 0.22
C ALA A 694 7.47 -23.08 1.38
N LEU A 695 7.83 -24.36 1.20
CA LEU A 695 7.83 -25.35 2.28
C LEU A 695 9.24 -25.47 2.87
N GLY A 696 9.36 -25.25 4.17
CA GLY A 696 10.58 -25.51 4.94
C GLY A 696 10.40 -26.75 5.80
N THR A 697 11.27 -27.75 5.61
CA THR A 697 11.21 -29.02 6.35
C THR A 697 12.34 -29.12 7.37
N ILE A 698 11.99 -29.39 8.64
CA ILE A 698 12.94 -29.59 9.74
C ILE A 698 12.56 -30.87 10.47
N ASN A 699 13.50 -31.81 10.67
CA ASN A 699 13.21 -33.05 11.41
C ASN A 699 11.96 -33.83 10.91
N ASN A 700 11.68 -33.81 9.60
CA ASN A 700 10.47 -34.35 8.95
C ASN A 700 9.14 -33.65 9.32
N VAL A 701 9.19 -32.42 9.84
CA VAL A 701 8.02 -31.57 10.02
C VAL A 701 8.12 -30.43 9.01
N SER A 702 7.14 -30.35 8.11
CA SER A 702 7.06 -29.29 7.11
C SER A 702 6.24 -28.12 7.64
N LYS A 703 6.77 -26.91 7.46
CA LYS A 703 6.08 -25.64 7.70
C LYS A 703 5.90 -24.92 6.38
N LEU A 704 4.73 -24.33 6.18
CA LEU A 704 4.48 -23.41 5.08
C LEU A 704 4.96 -22.02 5.51
N TYR A 705 5.74 -21.38 4.65
CA TYR A 705 6.17 -19.99 4.77
C TYR A 705 5.54 -19.20 3.64
N ALA A 706 5.06 -18.00 3.95
CA ALA A 706 4.46 -17.09 2.99
C ALA A 706 4.93 -15.65 3.26
N GLY A 707 5.32 -14.94 2.20
CA GLY A 707 5.63 -13.52 2.25
C GLY A 707 4.35 -12.73 1.99
N ILE A 708 4.01 -11.83 2.90
CA ILE A 708 2.85 -10.95 2.78
C ILE A 708 3.31 -9.66 2.12
N ASN A 709 2.65 -9.30 1.02
CA ASN A 709 2.89 -8.05 0.32
C ASN A 709 2.37 -6.89 1.19
N PRO A 710 3.19 -5.86 1.45
CA PRO A 710 2.79 -4.75 2.30
C PRO A 710 1.80 -3.78 1.67
N GLY A 711 1.48 -3.84 0.37
CA GLY A 711 0.68 -2.78 -0.25
C GLY A 711 1.43 -1.46 -0.25
N ARG A 712 0.79 -0.37 0.20
CA ARG A 712 1.44 0.91 0.46
C ARG A 712 2.01 0.98 1.87
N PHE A 713 1.34 0.37 2.85
CA PHE A 713 1.68 0.47 4.28
C PHE A 713 1.88 -0.90 4.94
N ALA A 714 2.96 -1.05 5.70
CA ALA A 714 3.41 -2.31 6.27
C ALA A 714 2.45 -2.89 7.31
N ASN A 715 1.65 -2.04 7.96
CA ASN A 715 0.71 -2.37 9.03
C ASN A 715 1.38 -3.17 10.16
N ILE A 716 2.61 -2.78 10.54
CA ILE A 716 3.35 -3.41 11.65
C ILE A 716 2.76 -2.97 12.99
N VAL A 717 2.42 -1.68 13.08
CA VAL A 717 1.67 -1.05 14.17
C VAL A 717 0.35 -0.52 13.59
N PRO A 718 -0.81 -0.70 14.25
CA PRO A 718 -2.06 -0.09 13.81
C PRO A 718 -1.99 1.44 13.90
N ILE A 719 -2.41 2.14 12.85
CA ILE A 719 -2.60 3.59 12.84
C ILE A 719 -3.69 4.00 13.85
N ASP A 720 -3.44 5.04 14.64
CA ASP A 720 -4.30 5.52 15.74
C ASP A 720 -4.66 7.01 15.57
N PRO A 721 -5.93 7.36 15.25
CA PRO A 721 -6.42 8.75 15.09
C PRO A 721 -6.34 9.63 16.33
N LEU A 722 -5.91 9.08 17.45
CA LEU A 722 -5.70 9.82 18.69
C LEU A 722 -4.22 10.01 19.03
N SER A 723 -3.30 9.53 18.18
CA SER A 723 -1.86 9.54 18.39
C SER A 723 -1.11 10.11 17.21
N ASN A 724 -0.44 11.24 17.44
CA ASN A 724 0.28 12.00 16.41
C ASN A 724 1.55 11.33 15.85
N ASP A 725 1.82 10.08 16.22
CA ASP A 725 3.05 9.28 16.03
C ASP A 725 2.68 7.85 16.48
N SER A 726 1.98 7.13 15.60
CA SER A 726 1.32 5.86 15.89
C SER A 726 2.31 4.72 16.14
N ASP A 727 3.43 4.70 15.42
CA ASP A 727 4.45 3.68 15.55
C ASP A 727 5.58 4.01 16.56
N GLU A 728 5.49 5.17 17.20
CA GLU A 728 6.38 5.70 18.23
C GLU A 728 7.83 5.87 17.77
N ASP A 729 8.02 6.10 16.48
CA ASP A 729 9.32 6.28 15.89
C ASP A 729 9.78 7.76 16.04
N GLY A 730 8.88 8.71 16.27
CA GLY A 730 9.22 10.10 16.53
C GLY A 730 9.32 10.96 15.28
N MET A 731 8.82 10.46 14.15
CA MET A 731 8.23 11.21 13.05
C MET A 731 6.69 11.23 13.26
N PRO A 732 5.97 12.33 12.95
CA PRO A 732 4.51 12.34 13.04
C PRO A 732 3.82 11.69 11.83
N ASP A 733 2.69 11.01 12.05
CA ASP A 733 1.99 10.28 10.99
C ASP A 733 1.61 11.18 9.80
N GLY A 734 1.13 12.39 10.09
CA GLY A 734 0.81 13.40 9.07
C GLY A 734 2.02 13.88 8.26
N TRP A 735 3.23 13.90 8.84
CA TRP A 735 4.47 14.20 8.11
C TRP A 735 4.85 13.04 7.20
N GLU A 736 4.84 11.82 7.75
CA GLU A 736 5.18 10.60 7.01
C GLU A 736 4.24 10.41 5.83
N PHE A 737 2.93 10.53 6.05
CA PHE A 737 1.93 10.42 5.01
C PHE A 737 2.10 11.47 3.90
N ALA A 738 2.48 12.70 4.25
CA ALA A 738 2.69 13.79 3.30
C ALA A 738 3.89 13.53 2.37
N TYR A 739 4.95 12.89 2.88
CA TYR A 739 6.16 12.51 2.15
C TYR A 739 6.16 11.04 1.70
N ASP A 740 5.00 10.40 1.64
CA ASP A 740 4.82 9.01 1.17
C ASP A 740 5.66 7.97 1.94
N LEU A 741 6.01 8.27 3.19
CA LEU A 741 6.57 7.34 4.17
C LEU A 741 5.46 6.52 4.85
N ASP A 742 5.84 5.58 5.70
CA ASP A 742 4.92 4.60 6.28
C ASP A 742 4.72 4.83 7.78
N PRO A 743 3.62 5.50 8.20
CA PRO A 743 3.35 5.80 9.61
C PRO A 743 3.01 4.56 10.47
N THR A 744 3.13 3.37 9.88
CA THR A 744 2.92 2.08 10.56
C THR A 744 4.21 1.25 10.65
N ASP A 745 5.34 1.73 10.09
CA ASP A 745 6.63 1.05 10.09
C ASP A 745 7.71 1.81 10.88
N PRO A 746 7.95 1.46 12.16
CA PRO A 746 8.89 2.19 13.02
C PRO A 746 10.37 1.99 12.65
N TYR A 747 10.65 1.23 11.59
CA TYR A 747 11.99 1.01 11.05
C TYR A 747 12.29 1.90 9.85
N ASP A 748 11.30 2.59 9.28
CA ASP A 748 11.50 3.40 8.10
C ASP A 748 12.25 4.72 8.41
N ARG A 749 12.18 5.24 9.65
CA ARG A 749 13.02 6.34 10.16
C ARG A 749 14.50 6.24 9.87
N ASP A 750 15.04 5.03 9.86
CA ASP A 750 16.47 4.74 9.73
C ASP A 750 16.87 4.55 8.25
N LEU A 751 15.90 4.60 7.34
CA LEU A 751 16.11 4.55 5.91
C LEU A 751 16.48 5.92 5.36
N ASP A 752 17.17 5.91 4.23
CA ASP A 752 17.63 7.06 3.45
C ASP A 752 17.10 6.78 2.03
N ARG A 753 15.93 7.36 1.73
CA ARG A 753 15.06 6.90 0.64
C ARG A 753 15.49 7.43 -0.72
N ASP A 754 15.98 8.65 -0.76
CA ASP A 754 16.53 9.35 -1.92
C ASP A 754 18.05 9.13 -2.08
N ASN A 755 18.73 8.64 -1.03
CA ASN A 755 20.14 8.24 -1.02
C ASN A 755 21.09 9.42 -1.30
N ASP A 756 20.81 10.55 -0.65
CA ASP A 756 21.55 11.79 -0.76
C ASP A 756 22.63 11.94 0.34
N GLY A 757 22.70 10.98 1.27
CA GLY A 757 23.72 10.89 2.30
C GLY A 757 25.16 10.83 1.79
N VAL A 758 26.13 11.10 2.67
CA VAL A 758 27.53 11.22 2.28
C VAL A 758 28.27 9.87 2.35
N ARG A 759 28.75 9.41 1.19
CA ARG A 759 29.54 8.19 1.03
C ARG A 759 30.98 8.50 0.64
N PHE A 760 31.97 8.08 1.45
CA PHE A 760 33.37 8.18 1.04
C PHE A 760 34.23 7.02 1.55
N ASP A 761 35.24 6.65 0.74
CA ASP A 761 36.20 5.61 1.09
C ASP A 761 37.67 6.11 1.04
N PRO A 762 38.32 6.32 2.19
CA PRO A 762 39.67 6.84 2.22
C PRO A 762 40.77 5.81 1.86
N SER A 763 40.48 4.50 1.82
CA SER A 763 41.30 3.41 1.20
C SER A 763 40.89 2.00 1.67
N SER A 764 39.58 1.78 1.81
CA SER A 764 38.76 0.62 2.27
C SER A 764 38.43 0.51 3.76
N ASN A 765 38.18 1.62 4.44
CA ASN A 765 37.45 1.61 5.72
C ASN A 765 36.27 2.58 5.64
N TYR A 766 35.45 2.29 4.62
CA TYR A 766 34.11 2.78 4.27
C TYR A 766 33.38 3.47 5.42
N ILE A 767 33.11 4.77 5.24
CA ILE A 767 32.20 5.53 6.10
C ILE A 767 31.00 5.87 5.22
N ASP A 768 29.88 5.27 5.58
CA ASP A 768 28.56 5.60 5.08
C ASP A 768 27.88 6.45 6.15
N ARG A 769 27.40 7.63 5.78
CA ARG A 769 26.57 8.45 6.64
C ARG A 769 25.27 8.71 5.91
N PRO A 770 24.24 7.89 6.16
CA PRO A 770 22.93 8.16 5.61
C PRO A 770 22.42 9.50 6.14
N TRP A 771 21.63 10.17 5.33
CA TRP A 771 20.78 11.26 5.75
C TRP A 771 19.38 10.64 5.86
N THR A 772 19.07 10.15 7.06
CA THR A 772 17.89 9.30 7.25
C THR A 772 16.62 10.15 7.33
N ASN A 773 15.47 9.58 6.97
CA ASN A 773 14.15 10.23 7.08
C ASN A 773 13.95 10.99 8.42
N LEU A 774 14.41 10.40 9.53
CA LEU A 774 14.33 11.03 10.83
C LEU A 774 15.24 12.25 11.01
N ASP A 775 16.46 12.16 10.49
CA ASP A 775 17.44 13.24 10.56
C ASP A 775 16.94 14.44 9.72
N GLU A 776 16.31 14.15 8.59
CA GLU A 776 15.61 15.11 7.74
C GLU A 776 14.46 15.79 8.46
N TYR A 777 13.52 15.03 9.03
CA TYR A 777 12.41 15.59 9.83
C TYR A 777 12.92 16.49 10.97
N ARG A 778 14.03 16.09 11.62
CA ARG A 778 14.62 16.82 12.75
C ARG A 778 15.50 17.98 12.34
N PHE A 779 15.75 18.18 11.05
CA PHE A 779 16.57 19.26 10.57
C PHE A 779 15.98 20.62 11.00
N ILE A 780 16.86 21.50 11.46
CA ILE A 780 16.51 22.86 11.86
C ILE A 780 17.40 23.79 11.06
N ALA A 781 16.79 24.64 10.23
CA ALA A 781 17.49 25.63 9.42
C ALA A 781 18.51 26.42 10.24
N THR A 782 19.67 26.64 9.65
CA THR A 782 20.76 27.39 10.27
C THR A 782 20.69 28.89 9.95
N THR A 783 20.05 29.21 8.83
CA THR A 783 19.80 30.56 8.32
C THR A 783 18.42 31.07 8.74
N THR A 784 18.12 32.34 8.43
CA THR A 784 16.79 32.92 8.70
C THR A 784 15.83 32.81 7.54
N GLU A 785 16.33 32.50 6.34
CA GLU A 785 15.52 32.35 5.12
C GLU A 785 15.14 30.88 4.88
N GLY A 786 15.93 29.93 5.42
CA GLY A 786 15.60 28.51 5.44
C GLY A 786 14.43 28.11 6.36
N PHE A 787 14.03 26.85 6.26
CA PHE A 787 12.92 26.24 6.99
C PHE A 787 13.34 24.91 7.67
N ASN A 788 12.57 24.48 8.67
CA ASN A 788 12.86 23.21 9.35
C ASN A 788 12.35 22.04 8.52
N GLY A 789 13.07 20.92 8.56
CA GLY A 789 12.80 19.74 7.75
C GLY A 789 13.36 19.84 6.33
N THR A 790 13.85 18.72 5.81
CA THR A 790 14.12 18.50 4.37
C THR A 790 13.10 17.50 3.79
N ASP A 791 13.05 17.36 2.46
CA ASP A 791 12.15 16.43 1.78
C ASP A 791 12.84 15.06 1.57
N PRO A 792 12.40 13.98 2.26
CA PRO A 792 13.02 12.66 2.19
C PRO A 792 12.86 11.95 0.83
N LEU A 793 12.20 12.59 -0.13
CA LEU A 793 12.05 12.12 -1.50
C LEU A 793 12.88 12.92 -2.50
N ASP A 794 13.47 14.04 -2.09
CA ASP A 794 14.21 14.95 -2.96
C ASP A 794 15.63 15.18 -2.44
N THR A 795 16.61 14.79 -3.24
CA THR A 795 18.02 14.85 -2.85
C THR A 795 18.55 16.27 -2.65
N ASP A 796 17.85 17.29 -3.16
CA ASP A 796 18.24 18.70 -3.17
C ASP A 796 16.98 19.54 -2.87
N THR A 797 16.68 19.71 -1.59
CA THR A 797 15.40 20.27 -1.11
C THR A 797 15.21 21.74 -1.53
N ASP A 798 16.29 22.52 -1.63
CA ASP A 798 16.20 23.94 -2.00
C ASP A 798 16.53 24.22 -3.48
N GLY A 799 17.08 23.24 -4.19
CA GLY A 799 17.26 23.24 -5.63
C GLY A 799 18.49 24.01 -6.10
N ASP A 800 19.51 24.14 -5.27
CA ASP A 800 20.73 24.90 -5.58
C ASP A 800 21.83 24.07 -6.28
N GLY A 801 21.64 22.76 -6.36
CA GLY A 801 22.53 21.80 -7.00
C GLY A 801 23.45 21.02 -6.04
N LEU A 802 23.39 21.27 -4.73
CA LEU A 802 23.98 20.42 -3.70
C LEU A 802 22.95 19.43 -3.17
N SER A 803 23.42 18.39 -2.48
CA SER A 803 22.50 17.46 -1.81
C SER A 803 22.35 17.78 -0.33
N ASP A 804 21.16 17.58 0.25
CA ASP A 804 20.87 17.95 1.63
C ASP A 804 21.86 17.31 2.61
N GLY A 805 22.16 16.03 2.40
CA GLY A 805 23.18 15.30 3.13
C GLY A 805 24.58 15.91 2.97
N SER A 806 24.99 16.30 1.75
CA SER A 806 26.30 16.91 1.51
C SER A 806 26.46 18.26 2.22
N GLU A 807 25.41 19.06 2.23
CA GLU A 807 25.32 20.36 2.87
C GLU A 807 25.33 20.23 4.38
N TYR A 808 24.46 19.40 4.95
CA TYR A 808 24.40 19.16 6.39
C TYR A 808 25.73 18.66 6.97
N TRP A 809 26.43 17.79 6.24
CA TRP A 809 27.73 17.27 6.68
C TRP A 809 28.92 18.18 6.30
N GLY A 810 28.73 19.17 5.43
CA GLY A 810 29.78 20.04 4.89
C GLY A 810 30.81 19.28 4.05
N TRP A 811 30.34 18.46 3.09
CA TRP A 811 31.18 17.57 2.30
C TRP A 811 30.89 17.64 0.80
N PHE A 812 31.70 18.43 0.08
CA PHE A 812 31.47 18.77 -1.33
C PHE A 812 32.53 18.18 -2.27
N TYR A 813 32.93 16.93 -2.03
CA TYR A 813 34.03 16.31 -2.78
C TYR A 813 33.71 16.10 -4.27
N ALA A 814 32.47 15.74 -4.59
CA ALA A 814 32.05 15.46 -5.96
C ALA A 814 31.93 16.75 -6.78
N ASP A 815 31.54 17.83 -6.11
CA ASP A 815 31.11 19.09 -6.71
C ASP A 815 32.27 20.07 -6.86
N THR A 816 33.31 19.92 -6.02
CA THR A 816 34.49 20.80 -6.03
C THR A 816 35.57 20.38 -7.04
N ASN A 817 36.02 21.32 -7.87
CA ASN A 817 37.17 21.11 -8.74
C ASN A 817 38.52 21.36 -8.03
N PHE A 818 39.20 20.29 -7.64
CA PHE A 818 40.53 20.36 -7.00
C PHE A 818 41.69 20.62 -7.96
N THR A 819 41.50 20.46 -9.27
CA THR A 819 42.60 20.45 -10.27
C THR A 819 43.17 21.83 -10.53
N CYS A 820 42.33 22.85 -10.45
CA CYS A 820 42.67 24.24 -10.73
C CYS A 820 42.70 25.06 -9.44
N TYR A 821 43.62 26.03 -9.37
CA TYR A 821 43.91 26.80 -8.16
C TYR A 821 44.58 28.13 -8.46
N TYR A 822 44.50 29.07 -7.52
CA TYR A 822 45.16 30.36 -7.62
C TYR A 822 46.48 30.40 -6.86
N LEU A 823 47.53 30.91 -7.51
CA LEU A 823 48.83 31.13 -6.89
C LEU A 823 49.36 32.53 -7.20
N ASN A 824 49.32 33.42 -6.21
CA ASN A 824 49.68 34.84 -6.36
C ASN A 824 48.86 35.58 -7.44
N GLY A 825 47.60 35.18 -7.65
CA GLY A 825 46.71 35.75 -8.67
C GLY A 825 46.81 35.12 -10.05
N ASP A 826 47.66 34.10 -10.25
CA ASP A 826 47.68 33.32 -11.49
C ASP A 826 46.77 32.10 -11.35
N TYR A 827 45.82 31.91 -12.29
CA TYR A 827 44.99 30.69 -12.40
C TYR A 827 45.79 29.55 -13.04
N LEU A 828 45.94 28.44 -12.33
CA LEU A 828 46.79 27.31 -12.72
C LEU A 828 46.07 25.98 -12.52
N CYS A 829 46.09 25.12 -13.55
CA CYS A 829 45.59 23.74 -13.46
C CYS A 829 46.75 22.74 -13.51
N ASP A 830 46.83 21.84 -12.52
CA ASP A 830 47.84 20.77 -12.45
C ASP A 830 47.22 19.49 -11.89
N GLU A 831 47.04 18.48 -12.75
CA GLU A 831 46.45 17.19 -12.38
C GLU A 831 47.14 16.52 -11.19
N SER A 832 48.48 16.63 -11.08
CA SER A 832 49.22 16.00 -9.99
C SER A 832 48.97 16.70 -8.66
N LYS A 833 48.78 18.03 -8.69
CA LYS A 833 48.40 18.78 -7.49
C LYS A 833 46.92 18.59 -7.15
N GLY A 834 46.05 18.53 -8.14
CA GLY A 834 44.62 18.26 -7.95
C GLY A 834 44.38 16.91 -7.28
N GLN A 835 45.03 15.85 -7.76
CA GLN A 835 44.97 14.54 -7.11
C GLN A 835 45.49 14.56 -5.67
N ALA A 836 46.52 15.36 -5.38
CA ALA A 836 47.04 15.53 -4.04
C ALA A 836 46.06 16.31 -3.14
N ALA A 837 45.42 17.35 -3.67
CA ALA A 837 44.42 18.16 -2.98
C ALA A 837 43.16 17.34 -2.66
N ALA A 838 42.60 16.65 -3.66
CA ALA A 838 41.50 15.70 -3.50
C ALA A 838 41.83 14.61 -2.44
N SER A 839 43.04 14.06 -2.48
CA SER A 839 43.48 13.08 -1.47
C SER A 839 43.56 13.69 -0.07
N VAL A 840 44.00 14.93 0.08
CA VAL A 840 44.00 15.65 1.37
C VAL A 840 42.58 15.96 1.83
N TYR A 841 41.69 16.35 0.93
CA TYR A 841 40.27 16.60 1.27
C TYR A 841 39.61 15.34 1.82
N LEU A 842 39.82 14.18 1.18
CA LEU A 842 39.28 12.89 1.64
C LEU A 842 39.93 12.36 2.93
N ASN A 843 41.27 12.46 3.05
CA ASN A 843 42.03 11.75 4.11
C ASN A 843 42.49 12.65 5.26
N GLY A 844 42.34 13.96 5.11
CA GLY A 844 42.95 14.95 5.98
C GLY A 844 44.47 15.07 5.78
N TRP A 845 45.03 16.20 6.22
CA TRP A 845 46.47 16.41 6.14
C TRP A 845 47.19 15.69 7.29
N ILE A 846 47.67 14.47 7.00
CA ILE A 846 48.24 13.47 7.94
C ILE A 846 49.33 14.05 8.87
N THR A 847 50.05 15.10 8.46
CA THR A 847 51.17 15.65 9.26
C THR A 847 50.80 16.79 10.22
N THR A 848 49.59 17.36 10.10
CA THR A 848 49.10 18.48 10.94
C THR A 848 47.97 18.06 11.86
N GLY A 849 47.33 16.92 11.58
CA GLY A 849 46.19 16.43 12.35
C GLY A 849 44.85 17.06 11.95
N SER A 850 44.78 17.71 10.78
CA SER A 850 43.50 18.04 10.14
C SER A 850 42.81 16.75 9.71
N SER A 851 41.53 16.62 10.06
CA SER A 851 40.62 15.66 9.42
C SER A 851 40.35 16.08 7.97
N GLY A 852 39.93 15.13 7.13
CA GLY A 852 39.32 15.45 5.83
C GLY A 852 37.92 16.06 6.00
N GLY A 853 37.33 16.59 4.93
CA GLY A 853 36.01 17.26 4.94
C GLY A 853 35.98 18.42 5.93
N THR A 854 36.66 19.51 5.59
CA THR A 854 36.90 20.65 6.50
C THR A 854 35.96 21.83 6.26
N ASP A 855 35.00 21.68 5.34
CA ASP A 855 34.08 22.75 5.00
C ASP A 855 33.03 22.89 6.10
N LEU A 856 32.44 24.09 6.18
CA LEU A 856 31.32 24.33 7.08
C LEU A 856 30.03 23.82 6.41
N PRO A 857 29.09 23.26 7.19
CA PRO A 857 27.78 22.89 6.66
C PRO A 857 26.98 24.11 6.18
N THR A 858 26.52 24.08 4.93
CA THR A 858 25.52 25.01 4.36
C THR A 858 24.12 24.64 4.86
N ASP A 859 23.10 25.40 4.47
CA ASP A 859 21.72 25.19 4.91
C ASP A 859 20.89 24.51 3.80
N PRO A 860 20.60 23.19 3.89
CA PRO A 860 19.79 22.43 2.91
C PRO A 860 18.42 22.97 2.52
N SER A 861 17.94 23.99 3.25
CA SER A 861 16.63 24.58 3.07
C SER A 861 16.71 26.00 2.50
N ASN A 862 17.90 26.48 2.18
CA ASN A 862 18.16 27.84 1.75
C ASN A 862 19.33 27.93 0.79
N THR A 863 19.00 28.19 -0.47
CA THR A 863 19.93 28.21 -1.60
C THR A 863 21.12 29.16 -1.48
N ASP A 864 21.12 30.15 -0.58
CA ASP A 864 22.15 31.18 -0.43
C ASP A 864 22.40 31.45 1.07
N THR A 865 23.36 30.73 1.65
CA THR A 865 23.59 30.67 3.09
C THR A 865 24.07 32.00 3.67
N ASP A 866 24.85 32.79 2.94
CA ASP A 866 25.40 34.05 3.43
C ASP A 866 24.68 35.33 2.92
N GLY A 867 23.77 35.16 1.97
CA GLY A 867 22.80 36.16 1.51
C GLY A 867 23.38 37.18 0.53
N ASP A 868 24.38 36.81 -0.25
CA ASP A 868 25.07 37.71 -1.19
C ASP A 868 24.50 37.70 -2.62
N GLY A 869 23.61 36.75 -2.91
CA GLY A 869 22.91 36.58 -4.17
C GLY A 869 23.48 35.52 -5.11
N MET A 870 24.53 34.80 -4.71
CA MET A 870 25.04 33.59 -5.38
C MET A 870 24.55 32.34 -4.60
N PRO A 871 24.10 31.27 -5.28
CA PRO A 871 23.72 30.05 -4.58
C PRO A 871 24.91 29.22 -4.11
N ASP A 872 24.78 28.52 -2.99
CA ASP A 872 25.87 27.77 -2.37
C ASP A 872 26.42 26.73 -3.36
N GLY A 873 25.54 25.98 -4.04
CA GLY A 873 25.93 25.01 -5.07
C GLY A 873 26.71 25.61 -6.23
N TRP A 874 26.35 26.81 -6.68
CA TRP A 874 27.09 27.52 -7.73
C TRP A 874 28.49 27.91 -7.23
N GLU A 875 28.59 28.44 -6.03
CA GLU A 875 29.87 28.79 -5.43
C GLU A 875 30.78 27.56 -5.26
N ILE A 876 30.22 26.44 -4.80
CA ILE A 876 30.94 25.18 -4.63
C ILE A 876 31.44 24.60 -5.97
N GLU A 877 30.67 24.71 -7.06
CA GLU A 877 31.09 24.27 -8.40
C GLU A 877 32.26 25.13 -8.92
N TYR A 878 32.17 26.45 -8.77
CA TYR A 878 33.12 27.40 -9.36
C TYR A 878 34.28 27.78 -8.42
N ARG A 879 34.28 27.38 -7.15
CA ARG A 879 35.38 27.70 -6.22
C ARG A 879 36.70 27.07 -6.63
N ARG A 880 37.79 27.77 -6.34
CA ARG A 880 39.17 27.32 -6.52
C ARG A 880 39.97 27.59 -5.27
N TRP A 881 40.74 26.61 -4.82
CA TRP A 881 41.55 26.79 -3.62
C TRP A 881 42.70 27.76 -3.89
N ILE A 882 43.03 28.59 -2.90
CA ILE A 882 44.08 29.59 -3.00
C ILE A 882 45.33 29.11 -2.26
N GLY A 883 46.46 29.00 -2.96
CA GLY A 883 47.75 28.69 -2.33
C GLY A 883 48.73 27.89 -3.17
N ALA A 884 49.85 27.50 -2.55
CA ALA A 884 50.88 26.69 -3.20
C ALA A 884 50.59 25.18 -3.14
N ASP A 885 50.06 24.73 -2.01
CA ASP A 885 49.66 23.35 -1.71
C ASP A 885 48.33 23.39 -0.93
N PHE A 886 47.43 22.45 -1.21
CA PHE A 886 46.13 22.36 -0.53
C PHE A 886 46.24 21.62 0.80
N THR A 887 45.92 22.30 1.90
CA THR A 887 46.11 21.84 3.28
C THR A 887 44.82 21.44 4.01
N GLY A 888 43.66 21.61 3.38
CA GLY A 888 42.34 21.46 4.02
C GLY A 888 41.97 22.63 4.94
N GLY A 889 42.51 23.81 4.67
CA GLY A 889 42.21 25.06 5.39
C GLY A 889 42.71 26.26 4.60
N ASN A 890 42.65 26.11 3.28
CA ASN A 890 42.97 27.15 2.33
C ASN A 890 41.73 28.04 2.18
N ASP A 891 41.95 29.30 1.82
CA ASP A 891 40.87 30.17 1.40
C ASP A 891 40.38 29.72 0.01
N TRP A 892 39.10 29.90 -0.25
CA TRP A 892 38.46 29.62 -1.54
C TRP A 892 38.26 30.93 -2.32
N SER A 893 38.15 30.85 -3.65
CA SER A 893 37.82 32.01 -4.50
C SER A 893 36.34 32.37 -4.47
N LEU A 894 35.50 31.40 -4.11
CA LEU A 894 34.07 31.51 -3.83
C LEU A 894 33.81 30.72 -2.55
N ASP A 895 33.09 31.28 -1.59
CA ASP A 895 32.89 30.73 -0.25
C ASP A 895 31.48 31.08 0.28
N PRO A 896 30.56 30.09 0.41
CA PRO A 896 29.16 30.26 0.89
C PRO A 896 28.96 30.83 2.31
N PHE A 897 30.04 31.31 2.94
CA PHE A 897 30.05 31.91 4.27
C PHE A 897 30.76 33.29 4.29
N ASP A 898 31.24 33.79 3.16
CA ASP A 898 31.86 35.11 3.02
C ASP A 898 31.16 35.96 1.94
N PRO A 899 30.14 36.76 2.30
CA PRO A 899 29.29 37.48 1.34
C PRO A 899 29.99 38.66 0.64
N SER A 900 31.31 38.76 0.77
CA SER A 900 32.13 39.79 0.14
C SER A 900 32.85 39.30 -1.11
N ASP A 901 32.87 37.99 -1.36
CA ASP A 901 33.41 37.39 -2.57
C ASP A 901 32.50 37.61 -3.80
N ALA A 902 31.20 37.85 -3.64
CA ALA A 902 30.33 38.33 -4.73
C ALA A 902 30.84 39.61 -5.43
N ASP A 903 31.54 40.47 -4.68
CA ASP A 903 32.15 41.72 -5.16
C ASP A 903 33.60 41.52 -5.67
N GLU A 904 34.17 40.32 -5.51
CA GLU A 904 35.49 39.95 -6.04
C GLU A 904 35.42 39.57 -7.52
N ASP A 905 36.59 39.59 -8.17
CA ASP A 905 36.81 39.42 -9.62
C ASP A 905 37.97 38.42 -9.73
N ALA A 906 37.64 37.13 -9.70
CA ALA A 906 38.61 36.06 -9.46
C ALA A 906 39.60 35.90 -10.63
N ASP A 907 39.16 36.11 -11.86
CA ASP A 907 39.97 36.00 -13.07
C ASP A 907 40.57 37.34 -13.56
N GLY A 908 40.06 38.47 -13.05
CA GLY A 908 40.56 39.82 -13.31
C GLY A 908 40.08 40.42 -14.62
N ASP A 909 38.96 39.95 -15.18
CA ASP A 909 38.41 40.40 -16.45
C ASP A 909 37.56 41.70 -16.34
N GLY A 910 37.20 42.06 -15.11
CA GLY A 910 36.43 43.25 -14.75
C GLY A 910 34.94 43.02 -14.50
N LEU A 911 34.45 41.79 -14.53
CA LEU A 911 33.19 41.37 -13.90
C LEU A 911 33.45 40.92 -12.47
N SER A 912 32.42 41.04 -11.63
CA SER A 912 32.45 40.40 -10.33
C SER A 912 31.79 39.03 -10.42
N ASN A 913 32.12 38.14 -9.48
CA ASN A 913 31.55 36.80 -9.40
C ASN A 913 30.00 36.81 -9.49
N LEU A 914 29.35 37.71 -8.73
CA LEU A 914 27.89 37.88 -8.78
C LEU A 914 27.39 38.34 -10.17
N CYS A 915 28.15 39.18 -10.88
CA CYS A 915 27.76 39.57 -12.24
C CYS A 915 27.75 38.37 -13.19
N GLU A 916 28.72 37.46 -13.06
CA GLU A 916 28.87 36.30 -13.93
C GLU A 916 27.75 35.30 -13.67
N TYR A 917 27.41 35.06 -12.40
CA TYR A 917 26.21 34.29 -12.04
C TYR A 917 24.92 34.89 -12.64
N ASN A 918 24.74 36.22 -12.60
CA ASN A 918 23.58 36.88 -13.24
C ASN A 918 23.54 36.69 -14.77
N TRP A 919 24.70 36.57 -15.42
CA TRP A 919 24.78 36.24 -16.84
C TRP A 919 24.40 34.77 -17.10
N GLN A 920 24.76 33.84 -16.21
CA GLN A 920 24.29 32.46 -16.25
C GLN A 920 22.76 32.37 -16.10
N ILE A 921 22.15 33.07 -15.13
CA ILE A 921 20.67 33.13 -15.03
C ILE A 921 20.04 33.64 -16.33
N THR A 922 20.65 34.67 -16.93
CA THR A 922 20.18 35.23 -18.21
C THR A 922 20.27 34.18 -19.32
N LEU A 923 21.33 33.38 -19.38
CA LEU A 923 21.51 32.31 -20.35
C LEU A 923 20.40 31.25 -20.22
N ASP A 924 20.13 30.79 -19.00
CA ASP A 924 19.15 29.74 -18.75
C ASP A 924 17.74 30.20 -19.07
N GLN A 925 17.41 31.46 -18.76
CA GLN A 925 16.16 32.08 -19.22
C GLN A 925 16.03 32.07 -20.76
N ILE A 926 17.09 32.42 -21.48
CA ILE A 926 17.09 32.44 -22.95
C ILE A 926 16.97 31.01 -23.52
N ARG A 927 17.61 30.01 -22.89
CA ARG A 927 17.48 28.60 -23.30
C ARG A 927 16.06 28.08 -23.13
N LEU A 928 15.32 28.54 -22.13
CA LEU A 928 13.95 28.11 -21.87
C LEU A 928 12.94 28.75 -22.83
N GLU A 929 12.97 30.07 -22.99
CA GLU A 929 11.90 30.83 -23.69
C GLU A 929 12.38 31.65 -24.89
N GLY A 930 13.70 31.72 -25.12
CA GLY A 930 14.32 32.67 -26.04
C GLY A 930 14.25 34.11 -25.53
N ASP A 931 14.81 35.05 -26.30
CA ASP A 931 14.72 36.48 -25.99
C ASP A 931 14.30 37.32 -27.21
N PRO A 932 12.98 37.51 -27.39
CA PRO A 932 12.44 38.31 -28.47
C PRO A 932 12.84 39.79 -28.44
N LEU A 933 13.25 40.34 -27.29
CA LEU A 933 13.67 41.74 -27.20
C LEU A 933 15.04 41.98 -27.84
N ARG A 934 15.91 40.97 -27.78
CA ARG A 934 17.28 41.01 -28.33
C ARG A 934 17.42 40.22 -29.62
N GLY A 935 16.39 39.46 -30.01
CA GLY A 935 16.31 38.77 -31.29
C GLY A 935 16.91 37.36 -31.26
N GLU A 936 17.08 36.81 -30.07
CA GLU A 936 17.69 35.50 -29.82
C GLU A 936 16.61 34.43 -29.67
N SER A 937 16.91 33.23 -30.17
CA SER A 937 16.01 32.08 -30.05
C SER A 937 16.60 31.05 -29.10
N ALA A 938 15.72 30.28 -28.43
CA ALA A 938 16.12 29.20 -27.54
C ALA A 938 17.04 28.18 -28.26
N GLU A 939 16.79 27.91 -29.55
CA GLU A 939 17.62 26.98 -30.33
C GLU A 939 19.04 27.50 -30.60
N ALA A 940 19.23 28.82 -30.63
CA ALA A 940 20.55 29.41 -30.77
C ALA A 940 21.33 29.33 -29.46
N ALA A 941 20.68 29.65 -28.34
CA ALA A 941 21.26 29.63 -27.00
C ALA A 941 21.58 28.24 -26.46
N ALA A 942 21.01 27.18 -27.06
CA ALA A 942 21.33 25.80 -26.71
C ALA A 942 22.82 25.43 -26.88
N ASN A 943 23.58 26.16 -27.71
CA ASN A 943 25.02 25.93 -27.92
C ASN A 943 25.91 27.03 -27.32
N TRP A 944 25.34 27.94 -26.52
CA TRP A 944 26.08 29.01 -25.86
C TRP A 944 26.74 28.50 -24.58
N THR A 945 27.85 29.13 -24.19
CA THR A 945 28.62 28.80 -22.99
C THR A 945 28.21 29.74 -21.85
N ALA A 946 28.19 29.24 -20.60
CA ALA A 946 28.01 30.09 -19.43
C ALA A 946 29.30 30.90 -19.17
N VAL A 947 29.17 32.02 -18.47
CA VAL A 947 30.32 32.84 -18.04
C VAL A 947 30.91 32.18 -16.78
N ASP A 948 32.19 31.78 -16.82
CA ASP A 948 32.90 31.13 -15.71
C ASP A 948 33.76 32.17 -14.95
N PRO A 949 33.55 32.38 -13.64
CA PRO A 949 34.31 33.33 -12.81
C PRO A 949 35.82 33.10 -12.74
N ASN A 950 36.31 31.98 -13.29
CA ASN A 950 37.73 31.66 -13.35
C ASN A 950 38.32 31.76 -14.76
N GLU A 951 37.53 32.11 -15.78
CA GLU A 951 37.97 32.19 -17.18
C GLU A 951 37.67 33.54 -17.83
N ILE A 952 38.73 34.29 -18.14
CA ILE A 952 38.66 35.63 -18.76
C ILE A 952 37.83 35.71 -20.06
N ASP A 953 37.70 34.61 -20.79
CA ASP A 953 37.07 34.52 -22.12
C ASP A 953 36.39 33.13 -22.21
N SER A 954 35.21 33.03 -21.61
CA SER A 954 34.49 31.77 -21.41
C SER A 954 34.02 31.13 -22.72
N ASP A 955 33.64 31.93 -23.72
CA ASP A 955 33.16 31.42 -25.01
C ASP A 955 34.28 31.16 -26.04
N GLY A 956 35.50 31.63 -25.73
CA GLY A 956 36.74 31.32 -26.44
C GLY A 956 36.89 32.03 -27.78
N ASP A 957 36.18 33.15 -28.01
CA ASP A 957 36.23 33.89 -29.26
C ASP A 957 37.35 34.96 -29.31
N GLY A 958 38.05 35.15 -28.20
CA GLY A 958 39.17 36.07 -28.03
C GLY A 958 38.80 37.44 -27.47
N LEU A 959 37.57 37.60 -27.00
CA LEU A 959 37.06 38.76 -26.29
C LEU A 959 36.87 38.43 -24.81
N PRO A 960 37.26 39.31 -23.86
CA PRO A 960 36.98 39.04 -22.45
C PRO A 960 35.52 39.26 -22.08
N ASP A 961 35.00 38.42 -21.19
CA ASP A 961 33.58 38.39 -20.84
C ASP A 961 33.12 39.76 -20.31
N GLY A 962 33.91 40.38 -19.43
CA GLY A 962 33.65 41.71 -18.88
C GLY A 962 33.65 42.84 -19.88
N TRP A 963 34.44 42.73 -20.95
CA TRP A 963 34.38 43.71 -22.04
C TRP A 963 33.09 43.57 -22.84
N GLU A 964 32.66 42.34 -23.12
CA GLU A 964 31.46 42.03 -23.88
C GLU A 964 30.19 42.39 -23.11
N ALA A 965 30.16 42.08 -21.82
CA ALA A 965 29.13 42.47 -20.87
C ALA A 965 29.08 43.99 -20.63
N ARG A 966 30.09 44.75 -21.09
CA ARG A 966 30.28 46.18 -20.78
C ARG A 966 30.39 46.46 -19.27
N TYR A 967 31.00 45.54 -18.52
CA TYR A 967 31.17 45.61 -17.07
C TYR A 967 29.83 45.79 -16.33
N SER A 968 28.81 45.06 -16.78
CA SER A 968 27.43 45.14 -16.29
C SER A 968 26.88 43.74 -16.10
N CYS A 969 26.27 43.47 -14.95
CA CYS A 969 25.59 42.20 -14.67
C CYS A 969 24.27 42.01 -15.46
N GLN A 970 23.89 42.99 -16.28
CA GLN A 970 22.65 42.96 -17.06
C GLN A 970 22.93 43.20 -18.54
N TRP A 971 22.36 42.36 -19.39
CA TRP A 971 22.44 42.54 -20.83
C TRP A 971 21.54 43.68 -21.30
N ILE A 972 22.07 44.89 -21.47
CA ILE A 972 21.26 46.04 -21.89
C ILE A 972 20.83 45.88 -23.36
N PRO A 973 19.54 46.07 -23.74
CA PRO A 973 19.08 45.89 -25.12
C PRO A 973 19.78 46.76 -26.18
N SER A 974 20.45 47.84 -25.79
CA SER A 974 21.27 48.65 -26.69
C SER A 974 22.56 47.97 -27.14
N ASN A 975 22.95 46.89 -26.46
CA ASN A 975 24.16 46.10 -26.73
C ASN A 975 23.78 44.76 -27.41
N ALA A 976 22.63 44.70 -28.10
CA ALA A 976 22.25 43.51 -28.85
C ALA A 976 23.28 43.22 -29.96
N GLY A 977 23.77 41.98 -30.03
CA GLY A 977 24.79 41.54 -30.98
C GLY A 977 26.24 41.54 -30.46
N ILE A 978 26.43 41.73 -29.15
CA ILE A 978 27.64 41.39 -28.41
C ILE A 978 27.21 40.83 -27.04
N ASN A 979 27.67 39.64 -26.69
CA ASN A 979 27.42 39.00 -25.40
C ASN A 979 28.46 37.90 -25.09
N PRO A 980 28.88 37.76 -23.83
CA PRO A 980 29.97 36.88 -23.40
C PRO A 980 29.68 35.36 -23.47
N MET A 981 28.51 34.98 -23.96
CA MET A 981 28.04 33.59 -23.96
C MET A 981 28.02 32.99 -25.37
N ASN A 982 28.26 33.81 -26.39
CA ASN A 982 28.04 33.46 -27.79
C ASN A 982 29.25 33.76 -28.67
N SER A 983 30.08 32.73 -28.82
CA SER A 983 31.34 32.78 -29.58
C SER A 983 31.19 33.14 -31.06
N SER A 984 29.97 33.20 -31.59
CA SER A 984 29.69 33.55 -32.99
C SER A 984 29.63 35.04 -33.24
N ASP A 985 29.61 35.86 -32.18
CA ASP A 985 29.37 37.28 -32.29
C ASP A 985 30.62 38.17 -32.39
N ALA A 986 31.82 37.69 -32.04
CA ALA A 986 33.10 38.39 -32.24
C ALA A 986 33.27 39.06 -33.62
N PHE A 987 32.76 38.43 -34.68
CA PHE A 987 32.92 38.94 -36.05
C PHE A 987 31.72 39.74 -36.57
N ASN A 988 30.68 39.94 -35.75
CA ASN A 988 29.53 40.76 -36.07
C ASN A 988 29.87 42.26 -35.96
N ASN A 989 29.10 43.06 -36.70
CA ASN A 989 29.16 44.52 -36.66
C ASN A 989 27.74 45.05 -36.43
N PRO A 990 27.26 45.00 -35.18
CA PRO A 990 25.87 45.30 -34.84
C PRO A 990 25.51 46.79 -34.98
N ASP A 991 26.46 47.71 -34.77
CA ASP A 991 26.23 49.15 -34.89
C ASP A 991 26.48 49.70 -36.32
N GLY A 992 27.03 48.86 -37.20
CA GLY A 992 27.25 49.12 -38.62
C GLY A 992 28.35 50.14 -38.88
N ASP A 993 29.26 50.32 -37.93
CA ASP A 993 30.36 51.27 -38.05
C ASP A 993 31.53 50.69 -38.87
N GLY A 994 32.44 51.55 -39.32
CA GLY A 994 33.47 51.16 -40.28
C GLY A 994 33.96 52.30 -41.15
N TYR A 995 34.97 52.00 -41.96
CA TYR A 995 35.60 52.98 -42.84
C TYR A 995 35.64 52.51 -44.29
N ASP A 996 34.74 53.07 -45.10
CA ASP A 996 34.69 52.89 -46.56
C ASP A 996 35.98 53.44 -47.21
N VAL A 997 37.03 52.62 -47.23
CA VAL A 997 38.35 53.00 -47.75
C VAL A 997 38.32 53.10 -49.27
N ASN A 998 37.49 52.29 -49.91
CA ASN A 998 37.42 52.19 -51.37
C ASN A 998 36.45 53.24 -52.00
N ARG A 999 35.58 53.84 -51.17
CA ARG A 999 34.58 54.87 -51.48
C ARG A 999 33.44 54.43 -52.40
N ASP A 1000 33.06 53.16 -52.36
CA ASP A 1000 31.94 52.64 -53.14
C ASP A 1000 30.57 52.84 -52.44
N GLY A 1001 30.57 53.35 -51.21
CA GLY A 1001 29.39 53.64 -50.41
C GLY A 1001 28.82 52.41 -49.68
N ILE A 1002 29.55 51.29 -49.65
CA ILE A 1002 29.21 50.06 -48.93
C ILE A 1002 30.37 49.73 -48.00
N ILE A 1003 30.09 49.42 -46.74
CA ILE A 1003 31.10 48.87 -45.84
C ILE A 1003 31.22 47.38 -46.16
N GLY A 1004 32.30 46.98 -46.84
CA GLY A 1004 32.63 45.57 -47.06
C GLY A 1004 33.13 44.87 -45.78
N PRO A 1005 33.26 43.52 -45.80
CA PRO A 1005 33.81 42.76 -44.66
C PRO A 1005 35.22 43.20 -44.23
N ASP A 1006 36.02 43.72 -45.17
CA ASP A 1006 37.37 44.25 -44.90
C ASP A 1006 37.37 45.73 -44.46
N GLU A 1007 36.19 46.36 -44.39
CA GLU A 1007 35.98 47.79 -44.06
C GLU A 1007 35.14 47.98 -42.79
N ALA A 1008 34.48 46.92 -42.32
CA ALA A 1008 33.73 46.87 -41.07
C ALA A 1008 34.69 46.86 -39.87
N LEU A 1009 34.35 47.61 -38.83
CA LEU A 1009 34.92 47.39 -37.50
C LEU A 1009 33.96 46.43 -36.81
N ASN A 1010 34.36 45.18 -36.64
CA ASN A 1010 33.60 44.20 -35.87
C ASN A 1010 34.09 44.18 -34.42
N ASN A 1011 33.32 43.53 -33.53
CA ASN A 1011 33.59 43.48 -32.08
C ASN A 1011 35.06 43.12 -31.78
N TRP A 1012 35.58 42.07 -32.42
CA TRP A 1012 36.98 41.63 -32.30
C TRP A 1012 38.01 42.72 -32.68
N MET A 1013 37.78 43.44 -33.79
CA MET A 1013 38.65 44.54 -34.18
C MET A 1013 38.55 45.71 -33.22
N GLU A 1014 37.35 46.06 -32.75
CA GLU A 1014 37.14 47.17 -31.82
C GLU A 1014 37.93 46.99 -30.51
N TYR A 1015 37.87 45.79 -29.93
CA TYR A 1015 38.63 45.45 -28.72
C TYR A 1015 40.15 45.60 -28.93
N HIS A 1016 40.71 44.94 -29.95
CA HIS A 1016 42.16 44.94 -30.17
C HIS A 1016 42.73 46.23 -30.81
N ILE A 1017 41.89 47.12 -31.37
CA ILE A 1017 42.34 48.42 -31.91
C ILE A 1017 42.81 49.35 -30.78
N ILE A 1018 42.12 49.34 -29.62
CA ILE A 1018 42.51 50.13 -28.45
C ILE A 1018 43.90 49.69 -27.96
N ASP A 1019 44.11 48.38 -27.92
CA ASP A 1019 45.36 47.76 -27.46
C ASP A 1019 46.58 48.13 -28.33
N ARG A 1020 46.40 48.16 -29.66
CA ARG A 1020 47.45 48.58 -30.60
C ARG A 1020 47.74 50.08 -30.59
N ILE A 1021 46.78 50.92 -30.20
CA ILE A 1021 46.97 52.38 -30.11
C ILE A 1021 47.70 52.75 -28.81
N MET A 1022 47.49 52.00 -27.72
CA MET A 1022 48.19 52.20 -26.45
C MET A 1022 49.63 51.67 -26.47
N LEU A 1023 49.88 50.50 -27.08
CA LEU A 1023 51.23 49.95 -27.26
C LEU A 1023 52.11 50.71 -28.28
N ALA A 1024 51.53 51.62 -29.06
CA ALA A 1024 52.28 52.47 -29.99
C ALA A 1024 52.95 53.70 -29.30
N ASN A 1025 52.77 53.88 -27.99
CA ASN A 1025 53.35 54.97 -27.20
C ASN A 1025 54.38 54.54 -26.13
N GLU A 1026 54.87 53.30 -26.15
CA GLU A 1026 56.13 52.93 -25.46
C GLU A 1026 57.35 52.96 -26.38
#